data_AF-A0A1M6YSI2-F1
#
_entry.id   AF-A0A1M6YSI2-F1
#
_cell.length_a   1.000
_cell.length_b   1.000
_cell.length_c   1.000
_cell.angle_alpha   90.00
_cell.angle_beta   90.00
_cell.angle_gamma   90.00
#
_symmetry.space_group_name_H-M   'P 1'
#
loop_
_entity.id
_entity.type
_entity.pdbx_description
1 polymer ?
#
loop_
_entity_poly.entity_id
_entity_poly.type
_entity_poly.pdbx_seq_one_letter_code
_entity_poly.pdbx_strand_id
1 'polypeptide(L)'
;MGNVFAGMMLAGAFGMCQAAVSAGEVVTLPADVNLGGGDKVGSQLIAVTYNAGKGPGVWIVADGGYRLYHNGSLLAEDNQAGRVRFIPMTLLPGENAFSVVGVNGSGAPGVMVQIDDLDRSYYSGSDWKAKPSVGNTAWKNKGRDLSQWGAATILSYANNKLPSGAALSGFAANTQSKWIWTSSESDKNAILLFNLNVKAEGFGSVTTGGDAGKIVIAKDSAEVRKYLQSTDAVTILVPEGTYDFRQFRNAVTEATKAGRTWCKTTCSEKNAVTGKTNTFYRIAFEKNSCASLGESGLQIVQESENLQAWSNWITIKANKSLIGMGRGANLRGASLNNRAYEGGHNNIYRNLAIYDVNPHLIEAGDGLETSGDKNTHIKNFWADHISYKWISDGIDMEFVDNATISYMDNDGANEYNCWGTDPYMSLVEDAHLTFANSYWHNTYGRVPKVTGENDGSQVHIYNQLVDGNRFFVAGANGHSATAKAYVRYENSYIKNGNGYLAEWGDNGYVYFSGVTFDNTKQQHRYNGTVTSGVPQAETFNPSYSWEKRTVANIPTELPNLVGVGGRYGSMPSYNQAFGISKTAAEVKMSAPTAGAKFEVGEGVALTAAKSAGDGSIKSIDFYIGNDKVGSATAAPYSVKVNNLAAGVYSAVAVVTDNNGLSHMSEFVTFEVVGESYPEVTKCGGGSSSQSINLGDSITDFCYTWTGAETVKVEGLPKGIITDIDNANKKVSISGTPTEAGEFAFKVSASNNDSTFVKSGKIVVSDPEQKDAIRSIATVGTEAEAHFYRIFDMQGRPLFSGEVKPSKMPAARVVVVEMTKAGGSVIRRYIQTR
;
A
#
# COMPACT_ATOMS: atom_id res chain seq x y z
N MET A 1 -26.90 34.90 -1.41
CA MET A 1 -27.52 33.57 -1.26
C MET A 1 -27.03 32.70 -2.41
N GLY A 2 -26.11 31.78 -2.13
CA GLY A 2 -25.56 30.86 -3.12
C GLY A 2 -25.00 29.67 -2.36
N ASN A 3 -25.73 28.55 -2.42
CA ASN A 3 -25.51 27.37 -1.60
C ASN A 3 -24.14 26.75 -1.88
N VAL A 4 -23.28 26.73 -0.86
CA VAL A 4 -22.08 25.90 -0.81
C VAL A 4 -22.54 24.46 -0.66
N PHE A 5 -22.50 23.70 -1.76
CA PHE A 5 -22.48 22.25 -1.70
C PHE A 5 -21.18 21.83 -1.00
N ALA A 6 -21.24 21.65 0.32
CA ALA A 6 -20.26 20.83 1.02
C ALA A 6 -20.50 19.39 0.54
N GLY A 7 -19.74 18.99 -0.49
CA GLY A 7 -19.83 17.66 -1.07
C GLY A 7 -19.56 16.60 -0.01
N MET A 8 -20.51 15.67 0.13
CA MET A 8 -20.25 14.35 0.69
C MET A 8 -19.18 13.69 -0.19
N MET A 9 -17.90 13.86 0.16
CA MET A 9 -16.87 12.92 -0.27
C MET A 9 -16.94 11.75 0.69
N LEU A 10 -17.69 10.70 0.31
CA LEU A 10 -17.47 9.38 0.87
C LEU A 10 -16.05 8.98 0.46
N ALA A 11 -15.15 8.91 1.43
CA ALA A 11 -13.79 8.49 1.20
C ALA A 11 -13.76 6.96 1.06
N GLY A 12 -13.67 6.48 -0.18
CA GLY A 12 -13.52 5.06 -0.53
C GLY A 12 -12.15 4.51 -0.13
N ALA A 13 -11.92 4.27 1.15
CA ALA A 13 -10.82 3.44 1.65
C ALA A 13 -11.12 1.95 1.37
N PHE A 14 -10.20 1.14 0.84
CA PHE A 14 -10.50 -0.27 0.51
C PHE A 14 -10.90 -1.09 1.72
N GLY A 15 -12.01 -1.84 1.66
CA GLY A 15 -12.20 -3.05 2.46
C GLY A 15 -11.99 -4.28 1.60
N MET A 16 -10.78 -4.86 1.54
CA MET A 16 -10.50 -6.05 0.72
C MET A 16 -10.64 -7.35 1.51
N CYS A 17 -11.60 -8.19 1.13
CA CYS A 17 -11.67 -9.57 1.58
C CYS A 17 -11.50 -10.50 0.37
N GLN A 18 -10.44 -11.31 0.37
CA GLN A 18 -10.48 -12.63 -0.27
C GLN A 18 -11.00 -13.59 0.79
N ALA A 19 -12.26 -14.01 0.67
CA ALA A 19 -12.90 -14.83 1.69
C ALA A 19 -12.06 -16.06 2.08
N ALA A 20 -11.71 -16.16 3.38
CA ALA A 20 -11.60 -17.38 4.16
C ALA A 20 -11.68 -17.09 5.68
N VAL A 21 -12.37 -16.02 6.10
CA VAL A 21 -12.73 -15.81 7.51
C VAL A 21 -14.21 -16.14 7.63
N SER A 22 -14.58 -16.98 8.60
CA SER A 22 -16.00 -17.31 8.82
C SER A 22 -16.79 -16.03 9.05
N ALA A 23 -18.04 -15.97 8.58
CA ALA A 23 -18.96 -14.86 8.83
C ALA A 23 -19.25 -14.61 10.34
N GLY A 24 -18.64 -15.37 11.25
CA GLY A 24 -18.98 -15.43 12.67
C GLY A 24 -18.47 -14.30 13.57
N GLU A 25 -17.64 -13.37 13.08
CA GLU A 25 -17.05 -12.34 13.96
C GLU A 25 -17.20 -10.92 13.40
N VAL A 26 -18.46 -10.50 13.31
CA VAL A 26 -18.83 -9.09 13.12
C VAL A 26 -18.98 -8.46 14.51
N VAL A 27 -18.20 -7.42 14.79
CA VAL A 27 -18.29 -6.70 16.07
C VAL A 27 -19.17 -5.46 15.94
N THR A 28 -19.63 -4.94 17.07
CA THR A 28 -20.22 -3.59 17.12
C THR A 28 -19.13 -2.60 17.50
N LEU A 29 -18.85 -1.62 16.63
CA LEU A 29 -17.89 -0.57 16.95
C LEU A 29 -18.41 0.30 18.12
N PRO A 30 -17.56 0.73 19.06
CA PRO A 30 -17.98 1.50 20.23
C PRO A 30 -18.77 2.76 19.87
N ALA A 31 -19.88 3.00 20.57
CA ALA A 31 -20.68 4.22 20.43
C ALA A 31 -20.14 5.41 21.26
N ASP A 32 -19.16 5.18 22.15
CA ASP A 32 -18.54 6.21 22.97
C ASP A 32 -17.79 7.24 22.09
N VAL A 33 -18.15 8.51 22.23
CA VAL A 33 -17.54 9.65 21.54
C VAL A 33 -16.03 9.77 21.81
N ASN A 34 -15.56 9.36 22.99
CA ASN A 34 -14.14 9.36 23.33
C ASN A 34 -13.34 8.33 22.52
N LEU A 35 -14.03 7.26 22.07
CA LEU A 35 -13.53 6.23 21.16
C LEU A 35 -13.95 6.49 19.70
N GLY A 36 -14.50 7.68 19.44
CA GLY A 36 -14.89 8.10 18.10
C GLY A 36 -16.28 7.69 17.62
N GLY A 37 -17.15 7.26 18.53
CA GLY A 37 -18.56 7.03 18.20
C GLY A 37 -19.21 8.29 17.62
N GLY A 38 -19.77 8.19 16.42
CA GLY A 38 -20.40 9.30 15.69
C GLY A 38 -19.46 10.11 14.80
N ASP A 39 -18.15 9.82 14.80
CA ASP A 39 -17.22 10.42 13.84
C ASP A 39 -17.57 9.95 12.41
N LYS A 40 -17.34 10.82 11.42
CA LYS A 40 -17.60 10.51 10.01
C LYS A 40 -16.29 10.21 9.29
N VAL A 41 -16.29 9.13 8.51
CA VAL A 41 -15.17 8.78 7.63
C VAL A 41 -14.97 9.88 6.58
N GLY A 42 -13.76 10.38 6.47
CA GLY A 42 -13.38 11.38 5.47
C GLY A 42 -12.07 12.09 5.79
N SER A 43 -11.20 12.21 4.79
CA SER A 43 -10.01 13.05 4.83
C SER A 43 -9.67 13.54 3.43
N GLN A 44 -9.25 14.79 3.33
CA GLN A 44 -8.75 15.39 2.09
C GLN A 44 -7.42 14.78 1.60
N LEU A 45 -6.77 13.97 2.45
CA LEU A 45 -5.51 13.30 2.13
C LEU A 45 -5.69 11.93 1.47
N ILE A 46 -6.92 11.42 1.38
CA ILE A 46 -7.21 10.14 0.74
C ILE A 46 -7.18 10.34 -0.79
N ALA A 47 -6.53 9.41 -1.49
CA ALA A 47 -6.43 9.40 -2.95
C ALA A 47 -7.17 8.19 -3.53
N VAL A 48 -7.88 8.33 -4.64
CA VAL A 48 -8.63 7.22 -5.30
C VAL A 48 -8.03 6.86 -6.66
N THR A 49 -6.72 7.04 -6.83
CA THR A 49 -6.05 7.02 -8.14
C THR A 49 -5.24 5.75 -8.41
N TYR A 50 -5.03 4.90 -7.41
CA TYR A 50 -4.19 3.70 -7.53
C TYR A 50 -4.62 2.53 -6.63
N ASN A 51 -4.09 1.34 -6.94
CA ASN A 51 -4.39 0.10 -6.23
C ASN A 51 -3.59 -0.09 -4.95
N ALA A 52 -4.03 -1.08 -4.16
CA ALA A 52 -3.33 -1.48 -2.94
C ALA A 52 -1.85 -1.81 -3.19
N GLY A 53 -0.97 -1.27 -2.34
CA GLY A 53 0.48 -1.41 -2.45
C GLY A 53 1.09 -0.74 -3.69
N LYS A 54 0.32 0.09 -4.41
CA LYS A 54 0.83 0.87 -5.54
C LYS A 54 1.17 2.30 -5.15
N GLY A 55 1.04 2.76 -3.93
CA GLY A 55 1.45 4.12 -3.56
C GLY A 55 1.48 4.30 -2.06
N PRO A 56 1.64 5.54 -1.57
CA PRO A 56 1.60 5.78 -0.14
C PRO A 56 0.22 5.44 0.44
N GLY A 57 0.16 4.98 1.67
CA GLY A 57 -1.10 4.56 2.27
C GLY A 57 -0.96 3.76 3.54
N VAL A 58 -2.08 3.26 4.05
CA VAL A 58 -2.12 2.46 5.28
C VAL A 58 -2.75 1.12 5.00
N TRP A 59 -1.99 0.05 5.16
CA TRP A 59 -2.56 -1.28 5.34
C TRP A 59 -2.99 -1.48 6.78
N ILE A 60 -4.18 -2.03 6.99
CA ILE A 60 -4.69 -2.32 8.33
C ILE A 60 -5.59 -3.55 8.31
N VAL A 61 -5.50 -4.34 9.37
CA VAL A 61 -6.40 -5.45 9.67
C VAL A 61 -6.55 -5.56 11.18
N ALA A 62 -7.74 -5.96 11.64
CA ALA A 62 -8.03 -6.19 13.05
C ALA A 62 -8.58 -7.60 13.27
N ASP A 63 -8.40 -8.13 14.48
CA ASP A 63 -8.96 -9.42 14.89
C ASP A 63 -10.48 -9.33 15.04
N GLY A 64 -11.02 -8.23 15.57
CA GLY A 64 -12.46 -7.95 15.59
C GLY A 64 -12.85 -6.79 14.65
N GLY A 65 -12.65 -5.55 15.09
CA GLY A 65 -12.94 -4.36 14.29
C GLY A 65 -12.00 -3.22 14.62
N TYR A 66 -12.05 -2.14 13.83
CA TYR A 66 -11.24 -0.97 14.11
C TYR A 66 -11.84 0.37 13.65
N ARG A 67 -11.32 1.45 14.22
CA ARG A 67 -11.33 2.80 13.65
C ARG A 67 -9.91 3.32 13.50
N LEU A 68 -9.56 3.82 12.30
CA LEU A 68 -8.25 4.36 11.97
C LEU A 68 -8.35 5.88 11.77
N TYR A 69 -7.54 6.61 12.50
CA TYR A 69 -7.43 8.06 12.44
C TYR A 69 -6.05 8.51 11.98
N HIS A 70 -6.03 9.67 11.32
CA HIS A 70 -4.82 10.43 11.03
C HIS A 70 -5.08 11.90 11.30
N ASN A 71 -4.23 12.53 12.12
CA ASN A 71 -4.30 13.95 12.46
C ASN A 71 -5.72 14.41 12.86
N GLY A 72 -6.42 13.61 13.65
CA GLY A 72 -7.78 13.90 14.14
C GLY A 72 -8.92 13.41 13.25
N SER A 73 -8.67 13.16 11.96
CA SER A 73 -9.69 12.76 10.98
C SER A 73 -9.86 11.24 10.94
N LEU A 74 -11.10 10.76 10.92
CA LEU A 74 -11.40 9.33 10.75
C LEU A 74 -11.14 8.95 9.28
N LEU A 75 -10.09 8.16 9.04
CA LEU A 75 -9.73 7.71 7.70
C LEU A 75 -10.56 6.53 7.23
N ALA A 76 -10.79 5.57 8.13
CA ALA A 76 -11.48 4.33 7.81
C ALA A 76 -11.97 3.67 9.10
N GLU A 77 -13.08 2.93 9.01
CA GLU A 77 -13.53 2.02 10.05
C GLU A 77 -14.06 0.72 9.46
N ASP A 78 -13.90 -0.36 10.20
CA ASP A 78 -14.28 -1.70 9.79
C ASP A 78 -14.76 -2.49 11.01
N ASN A 79 -15.84 -3.25 10.85
CA ASN A 79 -16.42 -4.06 11.92
C ASN A 79 -16.29 -5.58 11.69
N GLN A 80 -15.57 -5.98 10.64
CA GLN A 80 -15.38 -7.38 10.26
C GLN A 80 -13.97 -7.85 10.59
N ALA A 81 -13.90 -8.92 11.38
CA ALA A 81 -12.66 -9.61 11.69
C ALA A 81 -11.88 -10.01 10.43
N GLY A 82 -10.58 -9.76 10.42
CA GLY A 82 -9.66 -10.22 9.38
C GLY A 82 -9.81 -9.56 8.01
N ARG A 83 -10.70 -8.58 7.84
CA ARG A 83 -10.82 -7.83 6.57
C ARG A 83 -9.66 -6.85 6.43
N VAL A 84 -8.76 -7.14 5.49
CA VAL A 84 -7.61 -6.28 5.19
C VAL A 84 -8.06 -5.05 4.42
N ARG A 85 -7.55 -3.89 4.82
CA ARG A 85 -7.83 -2.62 4.15
C ARG A 85 -6.53 -1.96 3.73
N PHE A 86 -6.52 -1.36 2.54
CA PHE A 86 -5.49 -0.41 2.15
C PHE A 86 -6.13 0.97 1.96
N ILE A 87 -5.69 1.94 2.73
CA ILE A 87 -6.17 3.32 2.66
C ILE A 87 -5.12 4.12 1.89
N PRO A 88 -5.29 4.32 0.57
CA PRO A 88 -4.41 5.20 -0.20
C PRO A 88 -4.49 6.62 0.37
N MET A 89 -3.35 7.16 0.80
CA MET A 89 -3.31 8.50 1.36
C MET A 89 -1.96 9.18 1.18
N THR A 90 -1.96 10.50 1.19
CA THR A 90 -0.76 11.33 1.13
C THR A 90 -0.29 11.72 2.53
N LEU A 91 0.98 11.44 2.82
CA LEU A 91 1.64 11.86 4.05
C LEU A 91 2.27 13.24 3.88
N LEU A 92 2.00 14.12 4.85
CA LEU A 92 2.46 15.50 4.80
C LEU A 92 3.81 15.64 5.50
N PRO A 93 4.64 16.62 5.11
CA PRO A 93 5.78 17.04 5.94
C PRO A 93 5.35 17.37 7.38
N GLY A 94 6.23 17.08 8.33
CA GLY A 94 5.99 17.21 9.76
C GLY A 94 5.38 15.96 10.41
N GLU A 95 4.79 16.15 11.58
CA GLU A 95 4.17 15.07 12.35
C GLU A 95 2.85 14.58 11.72
N ASN A 96 2.79 13.27 11.50
CA ASN A 96 1.65 12.48 11.08
C ASN A 96 1.25 11.56 12.24
N ALA A 97 0.16 11.90 12.90
CA ALA A 97 -0.33 11.28 14.11
C ALA A 97 -1.35 10.19 13.75
N PHE A 98 -0.91 8.94 13.70
CA PHE A 98 -1.79 7.79 13.48
C PHE A 98 -2.39 7.28 14.79
N SER A 99 -3.68 6.97 14.77
CA SER A 99 -4.35 6.36 15.91
C SER A 99 -5.31 5.28 15.46
N VAL A 100 -5.36 4.18 16.21
CA VAL A 100 -6.30 3.10 15.96
C VAL A 100 -7.06 2.78 17.24
N VAL A 101 -8.38 2.62 17.12
CA VAL A 101 -9.20 1.94 18.14
C VAL A 101 -9.44 0.53 17.62
N GLY A 102 -8.70 -0.45 18.14
CA GLY A 102 -8.99 -1.87 17.92
C GLY A 102 -10.10 -2.33 18.85
N VAL A 103 -10.99 -3.19 18.36
CA VAL A 103 -12.15 -3.73 19.08
C VAL A 103 -12.01 -5.24 19.12
N ASN A 104 -12.17 -5.80 20.30
CA ASN A 104 -12.10 -7.24 20.51
C ASN A 104 -13.38 -7.92 20.01
N GLY A 105 -13.23 -9.00 19.24
CA GLY A 105 -14.31 -9.95 18.97
C GLY A 105 -14.12 -11.23 19.80
N SER A 106 -13.35 -12.20 19.28
CA SER A 106 -13.10 -13.54 19.83
C SER A 106 -11.60 -13.79 20.01
N GLY A 107 -10.95 -12.94 20.81
CA GLY A 107 -9.55 -13.12 21.17
C GLY A 107 -8.99 -11.86 21.79
N ALA A 108 -8.47 -10.99 20.94
CA ALA A 108 -7.77 -9.78 21.33
C ALA A 108 -8.37 -8.56 20.62
N PRO A 109 -8.31 -7.34 21.19
CA PRO A 109 -8.45 -6.10 20.40
C PRO A 109 -7.18 -5.84 19.54
N GLY A 110 -6.63 -6.89 18.94
CA GLY A 110 -5.39 -6.87 18.19
C GLY A 110 -5.55 -6.24 16.82
N VAL A 111 -4.56 -5.43 16.43
CA VAL A 111 -4.50 -4.78 15.12
C VAL A 111 -3.10 -4.99 14.53
N MET A 112 -3.03 -5.14 13.22
CA MET A 112 -1.79 -5.06 12.46
C MET A 112 -1.89 -3.90 11.45
N VAL A 113 -0.86 -3.05 11.43
CA VAL A 113 -0.82 -1.82 10.61
C VAL A 113 0.53 -1.73 9.90
N GLN A 114 0.51 -1.44 8.60
CA GLN A 114 1.67 -1.00 7.84
C GLN A 114 1.36 0.35 7.21
N ILE A 115 2.22 1.34 7.43
CA ILE A 115 2.12 2.66 6.81
C ILE A 115 3.20 2.70 5.73
N ASP A 116 2.79 2.80 4.48
CA ASP A 116 3.68 2.98 3.34
C ASP A 116 3.78 4.48 3.04
N ASP A 117 4.97 5.05 3.20
CA ASP A 117 5.34 6.33 2.58
C ASP A 117 6.10 6.04 1.27
N LEU A 118 6.44 7.10 0.54
CA LEU A 118 7.07 7.05 -0.79
C LEU A 118 8.25 6.06 -0.90
N ASP A 119 9.29 6.19 -0.08
CA ASP A 119 10.50 5.34 -0.09
C ASP A 119 10.54 4.29 1.03
N ARG A 120 9.64 4.36 2.00
CA ARG A 120 9.76 3.58 3.24
C ARG A 120 8.42 3.14 3.78
N SER A 121 8.39 1.89 4.24
CA SER A 121 7.30 1.33 5.03
C SER A 121 7.63 1.38 6.53
N TYR A 122 6.60 1.65 7.33
CA TYR A 122 6.62 1.64 8.79
C TYR A 122 5.63 0.59 9.29
N TYR A 123 6.00 -0.16 10.32
CA TYR A 123 5.34 -1.40 10.68
C TYR A 123 4.82 -1.34 12.12
N SER A 124 3.67 -1.95 12.40
CA SER A 124 3.18 -2.08 13.77
C SER A 124 4.09 -2.95 14.62
N GLY A 125 4.44 -2.48 15.81
CA GLY A 125 5.42 -3.10 16.70
C GLY A 125 5.42 -2.50 18.11
N SER A 126 6.48 -2.77 18.88
CA SER A 126 6.62 -2.33 20.27
C SER A 126 6.90 -0.83 20.45
N ASP A 127 7.22 -0.14 19.35
CA ASP A 127 7.38 1.32 19.27
C ASP A 127 6.05 2.08 19.26
N TRP A 128 4.94 1.37 18.97
CA TRP A 128 3.60 1.92 19.14
C TRP A 128 3.25 2.11 20.61
N LYS A 129 2.39 3.08 20.89
CA LYS A 129 1.84 3.34 22.23
C LYS A 129 0.45 2.74 22.37
N ALA A 130 0.08 2.31 23.57
CA ALA A 130 -1.21 1.67 23.81
C ALA A 130 -1.87 2.07 25.15
N LYS A 131 -3.20 2.12 25.15
CA LYS A 131 -4.06 2.17 26.36
C LYS A 131 -5.41 1.46 26.13
N PRO A 132 -6.02 0.86 27.16
CA PRO A 132 -7.32 0.18 27.04
C PRO A 132 -8.52 1.13 27.06
N SER A 133 -8.32 2.36 27.54
CA SER A 133 -9.36 3.39 27.59
C SER A 133 -8.77 4.79 27.57
N VAL A 134 -9.63 5.76 27.21
CA VAL A 134 -9.31 7.19 27.10
C VAL A 134 -10.50 8.00 27.60
N GLY A 135 -10.24 9.14 28.23
CA GLY A 135 -11.28 10.02 28.78
C GLY A 135 -11.61 11.25 27.91
N ASN A 136 -10.98 11.38 26.75
CA ASN A 136 -11.17 12.49 25.80
C ASN A 136 -10.79 12.05 24.39
N THR A 137 -10.86 12.96 23.42
CA THR A 137 -10.56 12.72 22.00
C THR A 137 -9.20 13.25 21.54
N ALA A 138 -8.41 13.88 22.42
CA ALA A 138 -7.16 14.57 22.05
C ALA A 138 -6.07 13.62 21.52
N TRP A 139 -6.15 12.33 21.86
CA TRP A 139 -5.23 11.29 21.38
C TRP A 139 -5.24 11.11 19.85
N LYS A 140 -6.30 11.56 19.16
CA LYS A 140 -6.40 11.51 17.70
C LYS A 140 -5.54 12.55 17.00
N ASN A 141 -5.23 13.65 17.68
CA ASN A 141 -4.69 14.86 17.07
C ASN A 141 -3.15 14.86 17.00
N LYS A 142 -2.62 15.67 16.08
CA LYS A 142 -1.20 16.06 16.03
C LYS A 142 -0.82 16.82 17.30
N GLY A 143 0.43 16.70 17.75
CA GLY A 143 0.94 17.39 18.95
C GLY A 143 0.40 16.79 20.27
N ARG A 144 -0.09 15.56 20.22
CA ARG A 144 -0.61 14.84 21.40
C ARG A 144 0.48 14.49 22.40
N ASP A 145 0.15 14.55 23.69
CA ASP A 145 1.02 14.10 24.76
C ASP A 145 0.96 12.57 24.94
N LEU A 146 2.11 11.92 24.73
CA LEU A 146 2.28 10.48 24.88
C LEU A 146 2.96 10.08 26.19
N SER A 147 3.32 11.03 27.06
CA SER A 147 4.06 10.78 28.31
C SER A 147 3.38 9.78 29.24
N GLN A 148 2.04 9.77 29.24
CA GLN A 148 1.24 8.87 30.06
C GLN A 148 0.89 7.54 29.39
N TRP A 149 1.42 7.24 28.20
CA TRP A 149 1.05 6.05 27.41
C TRP A 149 2.08 4.92 27.55
N GLY A 150 1.58 3.70 27.76
CA GLY A 150 2.38 2.48 27.74
C GLY A 150 2.82 2.12 26.32
N ALA A 151 3.84 1.27 26.20
CA ALA A 151 4.17 0.64 24.92
C ALA A 151 3.08 -0.37 24.53
N ALA A 152 2.85 -0.55 23.24
CA ALA A 152 2.02 -1.62 22.73
C ALA A 152 2.71 -2.97 22.96
N THR A 153 1.92 -3.97 23.33
CA THR A 153 2.40 -5.34 23.49
C THR A 153 2.32 -6.05 22.14
N ILE A 154 3.34 -6.85 21.80
CA ILE A 154 3.36 -7.65 20.57
C ILE A 154 2.72 -9.02 20.83
N LEU A 155 1.79 -9.42 19.96
CA LEU A 155 1.25 -10.76 19.89
C LEU A 155 2.19 -11.66 19.06
N SER A 156 2.67 -12.76 19.65
CA SER A 156 3.56 -13.73 18.99
C SER A 156 2.82 -14.62 17.99
N TYR A 157 2.29 -14.02 16.93
CA TYR A 157 1.58 -14.70 15.85
C TYR A 157 2.31 -14.49 14.53
N ALA A 158 2.20 -15.47 13.63
CA ALA A 158 2.70 -15.31 12.29
C ALA A 158 1.87 -14.23 11.55
N ASN A 159 2.54 -13.40 10.75
CA ASN A 159 1.92 -12.32 9.96
C ASN A 159 1.02 -12.82 8.81
N ASN A 160 0.81 -14.14 8.71
CA ASN A 160 -0.10 -14.80 7.80
C ASN A 160 -1.27 -15.49 8.53
N LYS A 161 -1.47 -15.19 9.82
CA LYS A 161 -2.55 -15.70 10.66
C LYS A 161 -3.21 -14.58 11.46
N LEU A 162 -4.52 -14.69 11.65
CA LEU A 162 -5.26 -13.92 12.65
C LEU A 162 -4.96 -14.45 14.07
N PRO A 163 -5.12 -13.65 15.13
CA PRO A 163 -5.05 -14.12 16.52
C PRO A 163 -5.99 -15.30 16.81
N SER A 164 -7.17 -15.35 16.17
CA SER A 164 -8.08 -16.51 16.20
C SER A 164 -7.53 -17.80 15.55
N GLY A 165 -6.39 -17.74 14.86
CA GLY A 165 -5.73 -18.86 14.16
C GLY A 165 -6.15 -19.05 12.70
N ALA A 166 -7.14 -18.28 12.22
CA ALA A 166 -7.55 -18.28 10.82
C ALA A 166 -6.44 -17.73 9.89
N ALA A 167 -6.49 -18.07 8.61
CA ALA A 167 -5.54 -17.55 7.63
C ALA A 167 -5.76 -16.05 7.40
N LEU A 168 -4.66 -15.28 7.35
CA LEU A 168 -4.68 -13.90 6.90
C LEU A 168 -4.18 -13.85 5.45
N SER A 169 -5.06 -13.44 4.54
CA SER A 169 -4.78 -13.24 3.11
C SER A 169 -4.94 -11.77 2.74
N GLY A 170 -4.26 -11.35 1.66
CA GLY A 170 -4.43 -10.00 1.10
C GLY A 170 -3.75 -8.85 1.86
N PHE A 171 -3.01 -9.10 2.93
CA PHE A 171 -2.15 -8.08 3.53
C PHE A 171 -0.89 -7.82 2.70
N ALA A 172 -0.21 -6.71 2.98
CA ALA A 172 1.03 -6.32 2.31
C ALA A 172 2.04 -7.49 2.27
N ALA A 173 2.49 -7.83 1.06
CA ALA A 173 3.48 -8.87 0.86
C ALA A 173 4.78 -8.53 1.61
N ASN A 174 5.41 -9.53 2.22
CA ASN A 174 6.65 -9.39 2.99
C ASN A 174 6.57 -8.38 4.16
N THR A 175 5.37 -8.09 4.67
CA THR A 175 5.20 -7.17 5.80
C THR A 175 6.05 -7.59 7.00
N GLN A 176 6.66 -6.61 7.66
CA GLN A 176 7.32 -6.80 8.95
C GLN A 176 6.39 -6.49 10.14
N SER A 177 5.16 -6.06 9.85
CA SER A 177 4.15 -5.71 10.85
C SER A 177 3.86 -6.86 11.78
N LYS A 178 3.62 -6.51 13.04
CA LYS A 178 3.21 -7.42 14.10
C LYS A 178 1.81 -7.08 14.57
N TRP A 179 1.09 -8.09 15.02
CA TRP A 179 -0.13 -7.88 15.78
C TRP A 179 0.22 -7.16 17.09
N ILE A 180 -0.44 -6.05 17.37
CA ILE A 180 -0.22 -5.23 18.55
C ILE A 180 -1.53 -4.89 19.27
N TRP A 181 -1.42 -4.65 20.59
CA TRP A 181 -2.53 -4.32 21.48
C TRP A 181 -2.05 -3.66 22.79
N THR A 182 -2.92 -3.53 23.77
CA THR A 182 -2.62 -2.99 25.12
C THR A 182 -1.75 -3.94 25.94
N SER A 183 -2.27 -5.12 26.26
CA SER A 183 -1.58 -6.20 27.00
C SER A 183 -2.51 -7.35 27.39
N SER A 184 -3.84 -7.18 27.29
CA SER A 184 -4.82 -8.18 27.76
C SER A 184 -5.83 -8.57 26.68
N GLU A 185 -6.03 -9.88 26.54
CA GLU A 185 -7.09 -10.53 25.72
C GLU A 185 -8.49 -10.21 26.24
N SER A 186 -8.62 -9.84 27.51
CA SER A 186 -9.92 -9.43 28.06
C SER A 186 -10.29 -7.97 27.79
N ASP A 187 -9.36 -7.15 27.27
CA ASP A 187 -9.67 -5.75 26.98
C ASP A 187 -10.71 -5.69 25.85
N LYS A 188 -11.74 -4.85 26.04
CA LYS A 188 -12.76 -4.62 25.01
C LYS A 188 -12.21 -3.83 23.82
N ASN A 189 -11.29 -2.92 24.10
CA ASN A 189 -10.70 -2.03 23.12
C ASN A 189 -9.20 -1.87 23.36
N ALA A 190 -8.45 -1.57 22.29
CA ALA A 190 -7.08 -1.11 22.35
C ALA A 190 -6.96 0.21 21.58
N ILE A 191 -6.54 1.29 22.26
CA ILE A 191 -6.21 2.55 21.62
C ILE A 191 -4.71 2.53 21.35
N LEU A 192 -4.33 2.49 20.08
CA LEU A 192 -2.96 2.31 19.58
C LEU A 192 -2.51 3.57 18.86
N LEU A 193 -1.33 4.11 19.19
CA LEU A 193 -0.86 5.38 18.66
C LEU A 193 0.56 5.27 18.10
N PHE A 194 0.81 5.95 16.99
CA PHE A 194 2.13 6.08 16.36
C PHE A 194 2.32 7.46 15.75
N ASN A 195 3.46 8.10 16.03
CA ASN A 195 3.83 9.37 15.44
C ASN A 195 4.91 9.13 14.39
N LEU A 196 4.56 9.35 13.12
CA LEU A 196 5.51 9.40 12.02
C LEU A 196 5.89 10.85 11.76
N ASN A 197 7.18 11.18 11.70
CA ASN A 197 7.63 12.54 11.37
C ASN A 197 8.36 12.55 10.02
N VAL A 198 7.72 13.11 9.01
CA VAL A 198 8.27 13.24 7.65
C VAL A 198 9.04 14.56 7.58
N LYS A 199 10.36 14.51 7.43
CA LYS A 199 11.20 15.71 7.38
C LYS A 199 12.41 15.50 6.50
N ALA A 200 12.99 16.60 6.04
CA ALA A 200 14.27 16.58 5.36
C ALA A 200 15.38 15.99 6.26
N GLU A 201 16.32 15.30 5.65
CA GLU A 201 17.61 14.98 6.25
C GLU A 201 18.59 16.14 6.04
N GLY A 202 19.74 16.12 6.73
CA GLY A 202 20.83 17.05 6.48
C GLY A 202 20.55 18.51 6.84
N PHE A 203 21.13 19.44 6.09
CA PHE A 203 21.06 20.87 6.37
C PHE A 203 19.62 21.39 6.39
N GLY A 204 18.75 20.89 5.50
CA GLY A 204 17.34 21.28 5.42
C GLY A 204 16.41 20.71 6.49
N SER A 205 16.91 19.95 7.47
CA SER A 205 16.09 19.24 8.48
C SER A 205 15.16 20.09 9.33
N VAL A 206 15.33 21.41 9.32
CA VAL A 206 14.47 22.40 10.02
C VAL A 206 13.35 22.96 9.14
N THR A 207 13.26 22.57 7.86
CA THR A 207 12.25 23.08 6.92
C THR A 207 10.87 22.55 7.28
N THR A 208 9.89 23.45 7.40
CA THR A 208 8.50 23.13 7.80
C THR A 208 7.48 23.43 6.71
N GLY A 209 7.85 24.25 5.71
CA GLY A 209 6.96 24.54 4.59
C GLY A 209 5.66 25.22 5.03
N GLY A 210 4.54 24.73 4.49
CA GLY A 210 3.20 25.20 4.76
C GLY A 210 2.50 24.57 5.98
N ASP A 211 3.22 23.89 6.87
CA ASP A 211 2.63 23.12 8.00
C ASP A 211 1.81 23.98 8.98
N ALA A 212 2.23 25.24 9.21
CA ALA A 212 1.48 26.19 10.05
C ALA A 212 0.22 26.75 9.37
N GLY A 213 -0.04 26.35 8.13
CA GLY A 213 -1.05 26.89 7.25
C GLY A 213 -2.29 26.03 7.09
N LYS A 214 -3.18 26.48 6.19
CA LYS A 214 -4.30 25.66 5.73
C LYS A 214 -3.83 24.68 4.66
N ILE A 215 -4.55 23.57 4.54
CA ILE A 215 -4.41 22.63 3.43
C ILE A 215 -5.43 23.01 2.35
N VAL A 216 -5.01 23.05 1.09
CA VAL A 216 -5.86 23.28 -0.08
C VAL A 216 -5.60 22.19 -1.12
N ILE A 217 -6.62 21.84 -1.91
CA ILE A 217 -6.46 20.98 -3.09
C ILE A 217 -6.55 21.88 -4.32
N ALA A 218 -5.50 21.91 -5.13
CA ALA A 218 -5.47 22.68 -6.37
C ALA A 218 -6.09 21.87 -7.52
N LYS A 219 -7.01 22.48 -8.26
CA LYS A 219 -7.71 21.79 -9.37
C LYS A 219 -7.00 21.89 -10.73
N ASP A 220 -6.14 22.89 -10.90
CA ASP A 220 -5.48 23.20 -12.16
C ASP A 220 -4.16 23.96 -11.93
N SER A 221 -3.37 24.18 -12.99
CA SER A 221 -2.07 24.87 -12.91
C SER A 221 -2.20 26.33 -12.47
N ALA A 222 -3.33 26.99 -12.74
CA ALA A 222 -3.57 28.36 -12.32
C ALA A 222 -3.78 28.46 -10.80
N GLU A 223 -4.50 27.51 -10.20
CA GLU A 223 -4.65 27.43 -8.75
C GLU A 223 -3.34 27.06 -8.04
N VAL A 224 -2.54 26.14 -8.59
CA VAL A 224 -1.20 25.86 -8.07
C VAL A 224 -0.36 27.14 -8.02
N ARG A 225 -0.28 27.88 -9.13
CA ARG A 225 0.44 29.16 -9.21
C ARG A 225 -0.10 30.18 -8.21
N LYS A 226 -1.42 30.34 -8.14
CA LYS A 226 -2.09 31.26 -7.20
C LYS A 226 -1.69 30.98 -5.74
N TYR A 227 -1.70 29.71 -5.33
CA TYR A 227 -1.37 29.36 -3.95
C TYR A 227 0.12 29.52 -3.65
N LEU A 228 1.02 29.16 -4.58
CA LEU A 228 2.46 29.39 -4.45
C LEU A 228 2.81 30.88 -4.28
N GLN A 229 2.07 31.76 -4.95
CA GLN A 229 2.26 33.22 -4.90
C GLN A 229 1.52 33.91 -3.74
N SER A 230 0.72 33.18 -2.97
CA SER A 230 -0.02 33.75 -1.84
C SER A 230 0.90 34.03 -0.64
N THR A 231 0.57 35.03 0.17
CA THR A 231 1.32 35.35 1.41
C THR A 231 0.98 34.43 2.59
N ASP A 232 -0.12 33.67 2.50
CA ASP A 232 -0.53 32.71 3.52
C ASP A 232 0.48 31.56 3.60
N ALA A 233 0.67 30.98 4.79
CA ALA A 233 1.23 29.63 4.88
C ALA A 233 0.20 28.64 4.30
N VAL A 234 0.63 27.78 3.37
CA VAL A 234 -0.28 26.86 2.66
C VAL A 234 0.39 25.54 2.33
N THR A 235 -0.28 24.44 2.67
CA THR A 235 0.00 23.11 2.09
C THR A 235 -0.92 22.90 0.89
N ILE A 236 -0.33 22.82 -0.30
CA ILE A 236 -0.98 22.72 -1.60
C ILE A 236 -0.90 21.26 -2.05
N LEU A 237 -2.03 20.58 -2.01
CA LEU A 237 -2.18 19.23 -2.53
C LEU A 237 -2.52 19.31 -4.02
N VAL A 238 -1.78 18.56 -4.82
CA VAL A 238 -2.01 18.46 -6.27
C VAL A 238 -2.45 17.02 -6.57
N PRO A 239 -3.72 16.78 -6.91
CA PRO A 239 -4.21 15.46 -7.31
C PRO A 239 -3.38 14.88 -8.46
N GLU A 240 -3.29 13.55 -8.55
CA GLU A 240 -2.60 12.91 -9.68
C GLU A 240 -3.19 13.35 -11.02
N GLY A 241 -2.31 13.65 -11.97
CA GLY A 241 -2.67 14.21 -13.26
C GLY A 241 -1.55 15.03 -13.84
N THR A 242 -1.80 15.63 -15.00
CA THR A 242 -0.84 16.50 -15.70
C THR A 242 -1.32 17.93 -15.70
N TYR A 243 -0.49 18.83 -15.21
CA TYR A 243 -0.76 20.25 -15.04
C TYR A 243 0.22 21.03 -15.92
N ASP A 244 -0.30 21.64 -16.99
CA ASP A 244 0.53 22.37 -17.95
C ASP A 244 0.66 23.85 -17.56
N PHE A 245 1.90 24.29 -17.34
CA PHE A 245 2.25 25.67 -17.00
C PHE A 245 2.77 26.48 -18.19
N ARG A 246 2.92 25.85 -19.36
CA ARG A 246 3.56 26.47 -20.51
C ARG A 246 2.63 27.50 -21.15
N GLN A 247 3.20 28.66 -21.47
CA GLN A 247 2.56 29.68 -22.30
C GLN A 247 3.51 30.07 -23.43
N PHE A 248 3.13 29.78 -24.67
CA PHE A 248 4.00 30.00 -25.83
C PHE A 248 4.25 31.49 -26.09
N ARG A 249 5.51 31.86 -26.29
CA ARG A 249 5.97 33.18 -26.71
C ARG A 249 7.09 33.03 -27.76
N ASN A 250 7.36 34.12 -28.47
CA ASN A 250 8.55 34.22 -29.31
C ASN A 250 9.75 34.54 -28.39
N ALA A 251 10.69 33.60 -28.30
CA ALA A 251 11.87 33.67 -27.44
C ALA A 251 12.76 34.87 -27.76
N VAL A 252 12.86 35.26 -29.04
CA VAL A 252 13.67 36.40 -29.48
C VAL A 252 13.05 37.71 -29.01
N THR A 253 11.71 37.83 -29.09
CA THR A 253 10.99 39.00 -28.59
C THR A 253 11.22 39.20 -27.09
N GLU A 254 11.09 38.14 -26.30
CA GLU A 254 11.29 38.19 -24.84
C GLU A 254 12.76 38.50 -24.47
N ALA A 255 13.72 37.86 -25.14
CA ALA A 255 15.14 38.12 -24.93
C ALA A 255 15.51 39.57 -25.26
N THR A 256 15.04 40.08 -26.41
CA THR A 256 15.31 41.46 -26.85
C THR A 256 14.79 42.49 -25.83
N LYS A 257 13.59 42.25 -25.28
CA LYS A 257 13.00 43.08 -24.22
C LYS A 257 13.84 43.09 -22.94
N ALA A 258 14.49 41.98 -22.62
CA ALA A 258 15.40 41.84 -21.48
C ALA A 258 16.86 42.27 -21.79
N GLY A 259 17.16 42.77 -22.99
CA GLY A 259 18.51 43.14 -23.40
C GLY A 259 19.44 41.96 -23.63
N ARG A 260 18.89 40.79 -23.97
CA ARG A 260 19.59 39.51 -24.20
C ARG A 260 19.44 39.09 -25.67
N THR A 261 20.26 38.13 -26.11
CA THR A 261 20.28 37.67 -27.51
C THR A 261 20.26 36.16 -27.60
N TRP A 262 19.33 35.59 -28.37
CA TRP A 262 19.41 34.17 -28.72
C TRP A 262 20.40 33.95 -29.85
N CYS A 263 21.28 32.98 -29.67
CA CYS A 263 22.33 32.61 -30.59
C CYS A 263 22.14 31.16 -31.02
N LYS A 264 22.42 30.85 -32.29
CA LYS A 264 22.33 29.50 -32.83
C LYS A 264 23.59 29.09 -33.59
N THR A 265 23.88 27.80 -33.58
CA THR A 265 24.86 27.17 -34.48
C THR A 265 24.46 25.72 -34.73
N THR A 266 25.13 25.06 -35.66
CA THR A 266 24.95 23.61 -35.89
C THR A 266 25.82 22.85 -34.90
N CYS A 267 25.25 21.86 -34.21
CA CYS A 267 26.01 20.99 -33.33
C CYS A 267 27.15 20.31 -34.11
N SER A 268 28.36 20.29 -33.53
CA SER A 268 29.52 19.63 -34.14
C SER A 268 29.43 18.11 -34.09
N GLU A 269 28.64 17.57 -33.17
CA GLU A 269 28.44 16.14 -32.95
C GLU A 269 26.98 15.74 -33.21
N LYS A 270 26.76 14.43 -33.35
CA LYS A 270 25.43 13.84 -33.38
C LYS A 270 24.93 13.63 -31.94
N ASN A 271 23.68 13.99 -31.70
CA ASN A 271 22.99 13.71 -30.45
C ASN A 271 22.96 12.18 -30.21
N ALA A 272 23.40 11.73 -29.03
CA ALA A 272 23.57 10.31 -28.73
C ALA A 272 22.24 9.54 -28.64
N VAL A 273 21.12 10.22 -28.39
CA VAL A 273 19.79 9.59 -28.29
C VAL A 273 19.16 9.42 -29.67
N THR A 274 19.27 10.45 -30.53
CA THR A 274 18.56 10.46 -31.82
C THR A 274 19.44 10.08 -33.02
N GLY A 275 20.77 10.14 -32.88
CA GLY A 275 21.73 9.97 -33.96
C GLY A 275 21.75 11.11 -34.98
N LYS A 276 21.06 12.23 -34.71
CA LYS A 276 20.93 13.38 -35.60
C LYS A 276 21.83 14.54 -35.16
N THR A 277 22.20 15.38 -36.11
CA THR A 277 22.84 16.66 -35.82
C THR A 277 21.75 17.70 -35.57
N ASN A 278 21.74 18.27 -34.37
CA ASN A 278 20.75 19.25 -33.94
C ASN A 278 21.24 20.69 -34.21
N THR A 279 20.31 21.65 -34.13
CA THR A 279 20.67 23.07 -33.99
C THR A 279 20.81 23.38 -32.52
N PHE A 280 21.95 23.98 -32.14
CA PHE A 280 22.20 24.46 -30.80
C PHE A 280 21.61 25.86 -30.64
N TYR A 281 20.86 26.10 -29.56
CA TYR A 281 20.37 27.42 -29.19
C TYR A 281 20.82 27.75 -27.77
N ARG A 282 21.46 28.91 -27.59
CA ARG A 282 21.91 29.41 -26.29
C ARG A 282 21.71 30.92 -26.19
N ILE A 283 21.37 31.41 -25.00
CA ILE A 283 21.15 32.84 -24.77
C ILE A 283 22.46 33.50 -24.35
N ALA A 284 22.78 34.64 -24.97
CA ALA A 284 23.81 35.56 -24.52
C ALA A 284 23.16 36.64 -23.66
N PHE A 285 23.76 36.93 -22.50
CA PHE A 285 23.32 37.98 -21.57
C PHE A 285 23.79 39.39 -22.01
N GLU A 286 23.87 39.61 -23.32
CA GLU A 286 24.25 40.85 -23.97
C GLU A 286 23.31 41.12 -25.16
N LYS A 287 23.09 42.40 -25.47
CA LYS A 287 22.17 42.82 -26.52
C LYS A 287 22.83 42.77 -27.90
N ASN A 288 22.13 42.17 -28.86
CA ASN A 288 22.54 42.05 -30.26
C ASN A 288 23.94 41.46 -30.47
N SER A 289 24.35 40.50 -29.62
CA SER A 289 25.67 39.88 -29.71
C SER A 289 25.66 38.44 -29.21
N CYS A 290 26.56 37.64 -29.76
CA CYS A 290 26.84 36.25 -29.37
C CYS A 290 28.29 36.05 -28.92
N ALA A 291 29.06 37.14 -28.82
CA ALA A 291 30.50 37.09 -28.60
C ALA A 291 30.87 36.52 -27.23
N SER A 292 30.05 36.81 -26.20
CA SER A 292 30.32 36.37 -24.82
C SER A 292 30.31 34.86 -24.62
N LEU A 293 29.65 34.11 -25.52
CA LEU A 293 29.50 32.67 -25.36
C LEU A 293 30.76 31.89 -25.79
N GLY A 294 31.56 32.47 -26.68
CA GLY A 294 32.86 31.91 -27.08
C GLY A 294 32.79 30.69 -28.00
N GLU A 295 31.60 30.23 -28.41
CA GLU A 295 31.46 29.15 -29.39
C GLU A 295 31.61 29.67 -30.83
N SER A 296 32.30 28.88 -31.65
CA SER A 296 32.54 29.21 -33.06
C SER A 296 31.26 29.05 -33.90
N GLY A 297 31.09 29.95 -34.87
CA GLY A 297 30.00 29.86 -35.86
C GLY A 297 28.62 30.26 -35.35
N LEU A 298 28.53 30.90 -34.18
CA LEU A 298 27.26 31.41 -33.65
C LEU A 298 26.67 32.52 -34.54
N GLN A 299 25.36 32.45 -34.72
CA GLN A 299 24.55 33.42 -35.45
C GLN A 299 23.43 33.93 -34.55
N ILE A 300 23.11 35.22 -34.63
CA ILE A 300 21.96 35.80 -33.93
C ILE A 300 20.67 35.25 -34.55
N VAL A 301 19.79 34.69 -33.71
CA VAL A 301 18.45 34.25 -34.10
C VAL A 301 17.58 35.48 -34.36
N GLN A 302 16.98 35.55 -35.54
CA GLN A 302 16.12 36.68 -35.92
C GLN A 302 14.69 36.49 -35.39
N GLU A 303 14.00 37.58 -35.07
CA GLU A 303 12.62 37.53 -34.55
C GLU A 303 11.65 36.85 -35.54
N SER A 304 11.91 36.99 -36.85
CA SER A 304 11.16 36.35 -37.94
C SER A 304 11.24 34.82 -37.93
N GLU A 305 12.21 34.24 -37.22
CA GLU A 305 12.35 32.79 -37.07
C GLU A 305 11.31 32.20 -36.10
N ASN A 306 10.64 33.05 -35.31
CA ASN A 306 9.58 32.66 -34.39
C ASN A 306 9.97 31.48 -33.47
N LEU A 307 11.17 31.56 -32.91
CA LEU A 307 11.69 30.57 -31.97
C LEU A 307 10.75 30.48 -30.75
N GLN A 308 10.16 29.31 -30.50
CA GLN A 308 9.16 29.17 -29.44
C GLN A 308 9.83 28.92 -28.07
N ALA A 309 9.36 29.61 -27.04
CA ALA A 309 9.70 29.35 -25.64
C ALA A 309 8.46 29.38 -24.73
N TRP A 310 8.53 28.69 -23.59
CA TRP A 310 7.52 28.67 -22.55
C TRP A 310 7.77 29.86 -21.62
N SER A 311 6.79 30.75 -21.49
CA SER A 311 6.73 31.71 -20.40
C SER A 311 6.09 31.04 -19.19
N ASN A 312 6.92 30.54 -18.29
CA ASN A 312 6.53 29.55 -17.30
C ASN A 312 7.19 29.70 -15.92
N TRP A 313 7.93 30.79 -15.71
CA TRP A 313 8.55 31.14 -14.43
C TRP A 313 7.48 31.37 -13.36
N ILE A 314 7.63 30.71 -12.22
CA ILE A 314 6.72 30.79 -11.07
C ILE A 314 7.52 31.28 -9.88
N THR A 315 7.32 32.54 -9.49
CA THR A 315 7.84 33.06 -8.22
C THR A 315 7.01 32.56 -7.06
N ILE A 316 7.66 32.34 -5.91
CA ILE A 316 7.06 31.62 -4.78
C ILE A 316 7.29 32.42 -3.50
N LYS A 317 6.23 32.57 -2.69
CA LYS A 317 6.29 33.22 -1.37
C LYS A 317 6.61 32.20 -0.28
N ALA A 318 6.94 32.68 0.91
CA ALA A 318 7.35 31.81 2.00
C ALA A 318 6.27 30.85 2.52
N ASN A 319 6.69 29.79 3.20
CA ASN A 319 5.83 28.85 3.94
C ASN A 319 4.86 28.08 3.04
N LYS A 320 5.40 27.42 2.01
CA LYS A 320 4.65 26.59 1.07
C LYS A 320 5.08 25.13 1.16
N SER A 321 4.11 24.23 1.13
CA SER A 321 4.35 22.81 0.86
C SER A 321 3.58 22.44 -0.41
N LEU A 322 4.25 22.23 -1.55
CA LEU A 322 3.64 21.75 -2.79
C LEU A 322 3.81 20.24 -2.87
N ILE A 323 2.70 19.51 -2.69
CA ILE A 323 2.72 18.06 -2.49
C ILE A 323 1.85 17.40 -3.55
N GLY A 324 2.43 16.53 -4.38
CA GLY A 324 1.64 15.67 -5.23
C GLY A 324 0.94 14.59 -4.40
N MET A 325 -0.33 14.32 -4.71
CA MET A 325 -1.09 13.27 -4.02
C MET A 325 -0.81 11.89 -4.62
N GLY A 326 -0.98 10.83 -3.83
CA GLY A 326 -0.83 9.46 -4.32
C GLY A 326 0.54 9.19 -4.95
N ARG A 327 0.54 8.75 -6.21
CA ARG A 327 1.74 8.60 -7.06
C ARG A 327 2.28 9.91 -7.63
N GLY A 328 1.90 11.05 -7.07
CA GLY A 328 2.41 12.36 -7.41
C GLY A 328 1.77 13.00 -8.64
N ALA A 329 2.02 14.30 -8.80
CA ALA A 329 1.45 15.11 -9.88
C ALA A 329 2.52 15.52 -10.90
N ASN A 330 2.15 15.60 -12.17
CA ASN A 330 3.07 15.91 -13.27
C ASN A 330 2.95 17.41 -13.61
N LEU A 331 3.96 18.20 -13.26
CA LEU A 331 4.02 19.64 -13.50
C LEU A 331 4.82 19.91 -14.78
N ARG A 332 4.09 19.96 -15.91
CA ARG A 332 4.69 20.17 -17.22
C ARG A 332 5.04 21.65 -17.41
N GLY A 333 6.29 21.90 -17.72
CA GLY A 333 6.88 23.22 -17.90
C GLY A 333 6.81 24.07 -16.64
N ALA A 334 6.76 23.52 -15.44
CA ALA A 334 6.85 24.33 -14.23
C ALA A 334 8.31 24.74 -13.97
N SER A 335 8.58 26.04 -14.01
CA SER A 335 9.86 26.62 -13.57
C SER A 335 9.65 27.28 -12.21
N LEU A 336 10.09 26.61 -11.14
CA LEU A 336 9.81 27.01 -9.76
C LEU A 336 10.99 27.80 -9.18
N ASN A 337 10.78 29.09 -8.87
CA ASN A 337 11.83 29.94 -8.32
C ASN A 337 11.45 30.57 -6.98
N ASN A 338 12.29 30.29 -5.98
CA ASN A 338 12.26 30.91 -4.66
C ASN A 338 13.21 32.09 -4.60
N ARG A 339 12.66 33.31 -4.62
CA ARG A 339 13.46 34.54 -4.58
C ARG A 339 13.49 35.13 -3.18
N ALA A 340 14.67 35.26 -2.59
CA ALA A 340 14.85 35.71 -1.22
C ALA A 340 14.36 37.15 -1.03
N TYR A 341 14.70 38.03 -1.97
CA TYR A 341 14.27 39.42 -2.01
C TYR A 341 12.76 39.59 -2.32
N GLU A 342 12.06 38.52 -2.72
CA GLU A 342 10.60 38.47 -2.81
C GLU A 342 9.95 37.72 -1.64
N GLY A 343 10.73 37.28 -0.65
CA GLY A 343 10.28 36.56 0.55
C GLY A 343 9.98 35.08 0.33
N GLY A 344 10.72 34.38 -0.54
CA GLY A 344 10.51 32.97 -0.91
C GLY A 344 11.11 31.91 0.03
N HIS A 345 10.98 32.06 1.35
CA HIS A 345 11.65 31.20 2.34
C HIS A 345 10.83 30.00 2.83
N ASN A 346 11.47 28.98 3.41
CA ASN A 346 10.80 27.86 4.09
C ASN A 346 9.77 27.16 3.18
N ASN A 347 10.25 26.58 2.08
CA ASN A 347 9.40 25.95 1.08
C ASN A 347 9.77 24.46 0.89
N ILE A 348 8.75 23.63 0.69
CA ILE A 348 8.86 22.17 0.48
C ILE A 348 8.17 21.79 -0.83
N TYR A 349 8.84 21.05 -1.70
CA TYR A 349 8.27 20.40 -2.88
C TYR A 349 8.44 18.90 -2.78
N ARG A 350 7.35 18.13 -2.88
CA ARG A 350 7.42 16.69 -2.64
C ARG A 350 6.48 15.90 -3.54
N ASN A 351 6.95 14.73 -4.00
CA ASN A 351 6.13 13.76 -4.72
C ASN A 351 5.59 14.29 -6.07
N LEU A 352 6.47 14.80 -6.94
CA LEU A 352 6.08 15.49 -8.19
C LEU A 352 6.86 14.93 -9.39
N ALA A 353 6.40 15.24 -10.60
CA ALA A 353 7.23 15.28 -11.79
C ALA A 353 7.41 16.74 -12.21
N ILE A 354 8.62 17.15 -12.56
CA ILE A 354 8.91 18.46 -13.18
C ILE A 354 9.64 18.18 -14.49
N TYR A 355 9.04 18.61 -15.61
CA TYR A 355 9.57 18.28 -16.93
C TYR A 355 9.15 19.25 -18.02
N ASP A 356 9.82 19.22 -19.17
CA ASP A 356 9.53 20.07 -20.35
C ASP A 356 9.64 21.57 -20.03
N VAL A 357 10.76 21.97 -19.41
CA VAL A 357 11.13 23.36 -19.19
C VAL A 357 12.12 23.76 -20.28
N ASN A 358 11.59 24.25 -21.41
CA ASN A 358 12.35 24.73 -22.57
C ASN A 358 13.54 23.84 -22.99
N PRO A 359 13.40 22.51 -23.10
CA PRO A 359 14.53 21.58 -23.24
C PRO A 359 15.33 21.73 -24.55
N HIS A 360 14.78 22.45 -25.54
CA HIS A 360 15.41 22.75 -26.83
C HIS A 360 16.22 24.05 -26.83
N LEU A 361 16.21 24.81 -25.73
CA LEU A 361 16.95 26.03 -25.53
C LEU A 361 17.87 25.82 -24.32
N ILE A 362 19.11 26.31 -24.36
CA ILE A 362 20.01 26.29 -23.20
C ILE A 362 19.86 27.60 -22.42
N GLU A 363 19.85 27.55 -21.08
CA GLU A 363 19.71 28.72 -20.18
C GLU A 363 18.35 29.47 -20.34
N ALA A 364 17.31 28.76 -20.75
CA ALA A 364 15.93 29.25 -20.95
C ALA A 364 14.99 28.95 -19.76
N GLY A 365 15.54 28.52 -18.63
CA GLY A 365 14.82 28.39 -17.36
C GLY A 365 15.11 27.09 -16.61
N ASP A 366 15.16 27.21 -15.30
CA ASP A 366 15.35 26.10 -14.39
C ASP A 366 14.03 25.43 -14.05
N GLY A 367 14.06 24.14 -13.74
CA GLY A 367 12.89 23.50 -13.15
C GLY A 367 12.77 23.82 -11.66
N LEU A 368 13.90 23.85 -10.94
CA LEU A 368 14.01 24.20 -9.53
C LEU A 368 15.10 25.24 -9.33
N GLU A 369 14.73 26.39 -8.76
CA GLU A 369 15.64 27.50 -8.54
C GLU A 369 15.44 28.12 -7.14
N THR A 370 16.56 28.50 -6.52
CA THR A 370 16.59 29.49 -5.44
C THR A 370 17.47 30.65 -5.88
N SER A 371 17.03 31.88 -5.67
CA SER A 371 17.83 33.08 -5.96
C SER A 371 17.86 34.02 -4.76
N GLY A 372 19.04 34.54 -4.46
CA GLY A 372 19.26 35.50 -3.38
C GLY A 372 20.44 36.42 -3.67
N ASP A 373 21.01 36.99 -2.62
CA ASP A 373 22.25 37.75 -2.67
C ASP A 373 23.01 37.61 -1.35
N LYS A 374 24.24 38.14 -1.27
CA LYS A 374 25.11 38.09 -0.09
C LYS A 374 24.49 38.58 1.23
N ASN A 375 23.42 39.37 1.19
CA ASN A 375 22.74 39.85 2.40
C ASN A 375 21.45 39.09 2.67
N THR A 376 20.91 38.40 1.66
CA THR A 376 19.55 37.87 1.66
C THR A 376 19.55 36.46 1.07
N HIS A 377 19.98 35.49 1.87
CA HIS A 377 19.89 34.08 1.50
C HIS A 377 18.45 33.55 1.68
N ILE A 378 18.04 32.60 0.85
CA ILE A 378 16.91 31.73 1.13
C ILE A 378 17.20 30.96 2.43
N LYS A 379 16.27 30.98 3.37
CA LYS A 379 16.35 30.17 4.59
C LYS A 379 15.36 29.01 4.50
N ASN A 380 15.86 27.79 4.66
CA ASN A 380 15.12 26.54 4.71
C ASN A 380 14.45 26.19 3.37
N PHE A 381 14.90 25.09 2.75
CA PHE A 381 14.34 24.59 1.50
C PHE A 381 14.42 23.06 1.44
N TRP A 382 13.38 22.42 0.90
CA TRP A 382 13.39 20.98 0.71
C TRP A 382 12.69 20.56 -0.60
N ALA A 383 13.40 19.86 -1.47
CA ALA A 383 12.83 19.15 -2.61
C ALA A 383 13.00 17.63 -2.42
N ASP A 384 11.94 16.85 -2.63
CA ASP A 384 11.89 15.45 -2.22
C ASP A 384 11.06 14.56 -3.16
N HIS A 385 11.58 13.39 -3.56
CA HIS A 385 10.85 12.41 -4.37
C HIS A 385 10.28 13.00 -5.68
N ILE A 386 11.11 13.74 -6.43
CA ILE A 386 10.71 14.35 -7.70
C ILE A 386 11.38 13.63 -8.87
N SER A 387 10.59 13.28 -9.89
CA SER A 387 11.13 12.91 -11.21
C SER A 387 11.40 14.17 -12.04
N TYR A 388 12.60 14.26 -12.61
CA TYR A 388 13.14 15.48 -13.17
C TYR A 388 13.78 15.23 -14.54
N LYS A 389 13.21 15.81 -15.61
CA LYS A 389 13.65 15.53 -16.99
C LYS A 389 13.34 16.65 -17.98
N TRP A 390 14.13 16.78 -19.04
CA TRP A 390 13.91 17.75 -20.13
C TRP A 390 13.81 19.18 -19.61
N ILE A 391 14.89 19.59 -18.95
CA ILE A 391 15.07 20.92 -18.39
C ILE A 391 16.14 21.64 -19.20
N SER A 392 16.09 22.96 -19.21
CA SER A 392 16.99 23.80 -20.00
C SER A 392 18.34 24.01 -19.32
N ASP A 393 18.36 24.26 -18.00
CA ASP A 393 19.57 24.63 -17.24
C ASP A 393 19.71 23.91 -15.87
N GLY A 394 18.69 23.12 -15.47
CA GLY A 394 18.81 22.15 -14.38
C GLY A 394 18.26 22.61 -13.04
N ILE A 395 18.93 22.21 -11.95
CA ILE A 395 18.59 22.54 -10.55
C ILE A 395 19.60 23.57 -10.02
N ASP A 396 19.15 24.81 -9.83
CA ASP A 396 20.02 25.93 -9.52
C ASP A 396 19.75 26.49 -8.12
N MET A 397 20.65 26.15 -7.19
CA MET A 397 20.50 26.47 -5.77
C MET A 397 21.46 27.59 -5.38
N GLU A 398 21.04 28.83 -5.61
CA GLU A 398 21.82 30.02 -5.30
C GLU A 398 21.40 30.64 -3.96
N PHE A 399 22.40 31.08 -3.18
CA PHE A 399 22.26 31.83 -1.92
C PHE A 399 21.24 31.18 -0.97
N VAL A 400 21.47 29.93 -0.57
CA VAL A 400 20.53 29.17 0.26
C VAL A 400 21.18 28.54 1.48
N ASP A 401 20.58 28.78 2.64
CA ASP A 401 20.94 28.15 3.90
C ASP A 401 19.88 27.15 4.34
N ASN A 402 20.34 26.04 4.91
CA ASN A 402 19.50 24.94 5.37
C ASN A 402 18.66 24.33 4.24
N ALA A 403 19.31 23.85 3.19
CA ALA A 403 18.63 23.19 2.08
C ALA A 403 18.90 21.69 1.99
N THR A 404 17.90 20.95 1.52
CA THR A 404 18.03 19.54 1.17
C THR A 404 17.32 19.24 -0.15
N ILE A 405 17.98 18.46 -1.00
CA ILE A 405 17.41 17.85 -2.19
C ILE A 405 17.57 16.34 -2.02
N SER A 406 16.46 15.61 -1.99
CA SER A 406 16.45 14.19 -1.67
C SER A 406 15.56 13.35 -2.59
N TYR A 407 15.94 12.09 -2.80
CA TYR A 407 15.12 11.13 -3.56
C TYR A 407 14.74 11.58 -4.98
N MET A 408 15.59 12.40 -5.60
CA MET A 408 15.38 12.88 -6.96
C MET A 408 15.74 11.80 -7.97
N ASP A 409 14.91 11.66 -9.00
CA ASP A 409 15.20 10.89 -10.21
C ASP A 409 15.55 11.87 -11.33
N ASN A 410 16.85 12.11 -11.53
CA ASN A 410 17.36 13.11 -12.46
C ASN A 410 17.82 12.44 -13.76
N ASP A 411 17.02 12.60 -14.81
CA ASP A 411 17.31 12.05 -16.14
C ASP A 411 17.81 13.15 -17.08
N GLY A 412 19.11 13.16 -17.32
CA GLY A 412 19.75 14.11 -18.22
C GLY A 412 19.54 13.80 -19.70
N ALA A 413 18.87 12.71 -20.09
CA ALA A 413 18.64 12.40 -21.49
C ALA A 413 17.79 13.49 -22.16
N ASN A 414 18.32 14.10 -23.23
CA ASN A 414 17.68 15.20 -23.93
C ASN A 414 17.92 15.10 -25.45
N GLU A 415 16.84 14.85 -26.19
CA GLU A 415 16.84 14.65 -27.64
C GLU A 415 17.05 15.95 -28.43
N TYR A 416 16.91 17.11 -27.78
CA TYR A 416 16.92 18.43 -28.41
C TYR A 416 18.27 19.13 -28.32
N ASN A 417 19.11 18.77 -27.36
CA ASN A 417 20.44 19.37 -27.22
C ASN A 417 21.47 18.72 -28.18
N CYS A 418 22.72 19.19 -28.15
CA CYS A 418 23.76 18.65 -29.05
C CYS A 418 24.22 17.23 -28.71
N TRP A 419 24.22 16.84 -27.44
CA TRP A 419 24.98 15.68 -26.97
C TRP A 419 24.10 14.47 -26.66
N GLY A 420 22.78 14.63 -26.58
CA GLY A 420 21.86 13.59 -26.08
C GLY A 420 21.74 13.57 -24.57
N THR A 421 22.58 14.33 -23.87
CA THR A 421 22.65 14.40 -22.41
C THR A 421 22.87 15.84 -21.96
N ASP A 422 22.28 16.23 -20.85
CA ASP A 422 22.24 17.62 -20.36
C ASP A 422 23.55 18.00 -19.62
N PRO A 423 24.27 19.06 -20.05
CA PRO A 423 25.47 19.57 -19.39
C PRO A 423 25.23 20.52 -18.23
N TYR A 424 23.98 20.93 -18.01
CA TYR A 424 23.58 21.84 -16.96
C TYR A 424 22.65 21.09 -16.00
N MET A 425 23.15 20.06 -15.32
CA MET A 425 22.30 19.28 -14.41
C MET A 425 22.00 20.04 -13.11
N SER A 426 23.01 20.69 -12.51
CA SER A 426 22.82 21.50 -11.32
C SER A 426 23.96 22.49 -11.07
N LEU A 427 23.59 23.75 -10.82
CA LEU A 427 24.47 24.76 -10.23
C LEU A 427 24.12 24.97 -8.74
N VAL A 428 25.15 25.21 -7.92
CA VAL A 428 24.99 25.58 -6.52
C VAL A 428 25.92 26.74 -6.24
N GLU A 429 25.40 27.81 -5.64
CA GLU A 429 26.16 29.02 -5.37
C GLU A 429 25.87 29.52 -3.95
N ASP A 430 26.93 29.83 -3.18
CA ASP A 430 26.84 30.32 -1.78
C ASP A 430 25.77 29.60 -0.93
N ALA A 431 25.90 28.27 -0.80
CA ALA A 431 24.87 27.43 -0.21
C ALA A 431 25.36 26.44 0.86
N HIS A 432 24.51 26.22 1.87
CA HIS A 432 24.57 25.10 2.81
C HIS A 432 23.52 24.04 2.43
N LEU A 433 23.93 23.10 1.58
CA LEU A 433 23.01 22.21 0.86
C LEU A 433 23.37 20.73 1.03
N THR A 434 22.34 19.91 1.23
CA THR A 434 22.45 18.45 1.21
C THR A 434 21.83 17.87 -0.06
N PHE A 435 22.57 17.03 -0.79
CA PHE A 435 22.00 16.09 -1.75
C PHE A 435 22.01 14.67 -1.15
N ALA A 436 20.84 14.06 -1.01
CA ALA A 436 20.69 12.76 -0.36
C ALA A 436 19.92 11.77 -1.24
N ASN A 437 20.35 10.50 -1.26
CA ASN A 437 19.56 9.39 -1.82
C ASN A 437 19.02 9.67 -3.24
N SER A 438 19.80 10.27 -4.15
CA SER A 438 19.30 10.65 -5.48
C SER A 438 19.98 9.87 -6.59
N TYR A 439 19.23 9.70 -7.69
CA TYR A 439 19.70 9.03 -8.89
C TYR A 439 19.95 10.07 -9.98
N TRP A 440 21.12 10.00 -10.60
CA TRP A 440 21.53 10.83 -11.72
C TRP A 440 21.89 9.90 -12.86
N HIS A 441 21.19 10.01 -13.99
CA HIS A 441 21.50 9.17 -15.12
C HIS A 441 21.41 9.91 -16.45
N ASN A 442 22.17 9.40 -17.42
CA ASN A 442 22.32 10.04 -18.73
C ASN A 442 22.80 11.50 -18.62
N THR A 443 23.72 11.77 -17.70
CA THR A 443 24.19 13.14 -17.44
C THR A 443 25.36 13.50 -18.35
N TYR A 444 25.52 14.78 -18.69
CA TYR A 444 26.76 15.25 -19.31
C TYR A 444 27.72 15.82 -18.26
N GLY A 445 27.27 16.63 -17.31
CA GLY A 445 28.10 17.11 -16.21
C GLY A 445 27.32 17.93 -15.18
N ARG A 446 28.03 18.48 -14.19
CA ARG A 446 27.48 19.30 -13.09
C ARG A 446 26.53 18.53 -12.17
N VAL A 447 27.05 17.53 -11.48
CA VAL A 447 26.34 16.69 -10.50
C VAL A 447 26.93 16.87 -9.09
N PRO A 448 26.85 18.06 -8.47
CA PRO A 448 26.58 19.41 -9.00
C PRO A 448 27.87 20.16 -9.40
N LYS A 449 27.75 21.35 -10.00
CA LYS A 449 28.83 22.37 -10.00
C LYS A 449 28.59 23.35 -8.86
N VAL A 450 29.59 23.56 -8.01
CA VAL A 450 29.47 24.40 -6.82
C VAL A 450 30.39 25.62 -6.89
N THR A 451 29.87 26.80 -6.61
CA THR A 451 30.63 28.06 -6.47
C THR A 451 30.51 28.61 -5.04
N GLY A 452 31.54 29.32 -4.61
CA GLY A 452 31.51 30.15 -3.40
C GLY A 452 31.86 31.57 -3.81
N GLU A 453 30.93 32.50 -3.70
CA GLU A 453 31.08 33.88 -4.17
C GLU A 453 31.38 34.85 -3.02
N ASN A 454 30.61 34.79 -1.93
CA ASN A 454 30.71 35.69 -0.78
C ASN A 454 30.93 34.93 0.53
N ASP A 455 29.95 34.13 0.93
CA ASP A 455 29.95 33.39 2.20
C ASP A 455 30.59 31.99 2.04
N GLY A 456 30.69 31.53 0.79
CA GLY A 456 31.16 30.20 0.45
C GLY A 456 30.05 29.16 0.47
N SER A 457 30.38 27.97 -0.02
CA SER A 457 29.46 26.84 -0.12
C SER A 457 29.97 25.64 0.67
N GLN A 458 29.04 24.97 1.36
CA GLN A 458 29.24 23.65 1.96
C GLN A 458 28.16 22.70 1.45
N VAL A 459 28.54 21.87 0.47
CA VAL A 459 27.63 20.92 -0.15
C VAL A 459 27.99 19.51 0.29
N HIS A 460 27.07 18.85 0.99
CA HIS A 460 27.21 17.47 1.43
C HIS A 460 26.34 16.56 0.58
N ILE A 461 26.95 15.55 -0.03
CA ILE A 461 26.34 14.68 -1.02
C ILE A 461 26.54 13.23 -0.58
N TYR A 462 25.46 12.47 -0.42
CA TYR A 462 25.57 11.07 0.00
C TYR A 462 24.49 10.15 -0.54
N ASN A 463 24.77 8.84 -0.55
CA ASN A 463 23.88 7.80 -1.08
C ASN A 463 23.43 8.05 -2.53
N GLN A 464 24.30 8.61 -3.36
CA GLN A 464 23.97 8.89 -4.75
C GLN A 464 24.20 7.66 -5.62
N LEU A 465 23.36 7.48 -6.63
CA LEU A 465 23.68 6.67 -7.80
C LEU A 465 23.93 7.61 -8.97
N VAL A 466 25.10 7.52 -9.59
CA VAL A 466 25.37 8.18 -10.88
C VAL A 466 25.57 7.10 -11.92
N ASP A 467 24.73 7.07 -12.95
CA ASP A 467 24.79 6.12 -14.07
C ASP A 467 24.95 6.87 -15.40
N GLY A 468 26.19 6.96 -15.85
CA GLY A 468 26.51 7.68 -17.09
C GLY A 468 26.73 9.17 -16.83
N ASN A 469 27.99 9.58 -16.95
CA ASN A 469 28.39 10.98 -16.95
C ASN A 469 29.50 11.22 -17.98
N ARG A 470 29.35 12.26 -18.81
CA ARG A 470 30.23 12.47 -19.98
C ARG A 470 31.44 13.37 -19.73
N PHE A 471 31.33 14.36 -18.85
CA PHE A 471 32.32 15.42 -18.67
C PHE A 471 32.92 15.50 -17.27
N PHE A 472 32.22 15.99 -16.24
CA PHE A 472 32.69 15.89 -14.85
C PHE A 472 31.51 15.64 -13.91
N VAL A 473 31.71 14.85 -12.85
CA VAL A 473 30.64 14.57 -11.87
C VAL A 473 30.49 15.78 -10.95
N ALA A 474 31.42 16.02 -10.03
CA ALA A 474 31.34 17.14 -9.10
C ALA A 474 32.25 18.32 -9.50
N GLY A 475 31.77 19.55 -9.35
CA GLY A 475 32.53 20.77 -9.60
C GLY A 475 32.69 21.63 -8.36
N ALA A 476 33.82 22.31 -8.16
CA ALA A 476 33.98 23.32 -7.10
C ALA A 476 34.84 24.51 -7.53
N ASN A 477 34.43 25.74 -7.25
CA ASN A 477 35.27 26.92 -7.44
C ASN A 477 34.97 28.00 -6.40
N GLY A 478 35.99 28.54 -5.73
CA GLY A 478 35.80 29.60 -4.74
C GLY A 478 36.38 30.92 -5.22
N HIS A 479 35.62 31.99 -5.06
CA HIS A 479 35.98 33.34 -5.50
C HIS A 479 37.16 33.91 -4.70
N SER A 480 37.27 33.54 -3.42
CA SER A 480 38.34 34.03 -2.53
C SER A 480 38.68 33.04 -1.42
N ALA A 481 39.75 33.33 -0.66
CA ALA A 481 40.16 32.53 0.48
C ALA A 481 39.11 32.46 1.62
N THR A 482 38.18 33.42 1.66
CA THR A 482 37.06 33.47 2.62
C THR A 482 35.75 32.99 2.02
N ALA A 483 35.63 32.97 0.69
CA ALA A 483 34.47 32.47 -0.06
C ALA A 483 34.84 31.15 -0.76
N LYS A 484 35.02 30.09 0.04
CA LYS A 484 35.44 28.77 -0.45
C LYS A 484 34.26 27.93 -0.91
N ALA A 485 34.47 27.02 -1.85
CA ALA A 485 33.48 26.03 -2.24
C ALA A 485 33.91 24.63 -1.82
N TYR A 486 33.18 24.00 -0.90
CA TYR A 486 33.43 22.64 -0.44
C TYR A 486 32.36 21.68 -0.96
N VAL A 487 32.81 20.58 -1.58
CA VAL A 487 31.99 19.45 -1.97
C VAL A 487 32.49 18.19 -1.25
N ARG A 488 31.64 17.63 -0.40
CA ARG A 488 31.88 16.37 0.30
C ARG A 488 30.95 15.29 -0.25
N TYR A 489 31.50 14.33 -0.98
CA TYR A 489 30.76 13.30 -1.71
C TYR A 489 31.01 11.92 -1.10
N GLU A 490 30.01 11.31 -0.46
CA GLU A 490 30.19 10.13 0.37
C GLU A 490 29.24 8.97 0.07
N ASN A 491 29.64 7.75 0.43
CA ASN A 491 28.78 6.55 0.49
C ASN A 491 27.88 6.37 -0.74
N SER A 492 28.47 6.46 -1.93
CA SER A 492 27.74 6.56 -3.19
C SER A 492 28.27 5.55 -4.20
N TYR A 493 27.52 5.35 -5.28
CA TYR A 493 27.89 4.46 -6.37
C TYR A 493 27.93 5.24 -7.69
N ILE A 494 29.07 5.26 -8.36
CA ILE A 494 29.26 5.94 -9.64
C ILE A 494 29.64 4.89 -10.68
N LYS A 495 28.82 4.79 -11.73
CA LYS A 495 29.08 3.88 -12.84
C LYS A 495 28.99 4.56 -14.19
N ASN A 496 29.70 3.98 -15.16
CA ASN A 496 29.73 4.46 -16.55
C ASN A 496 30.19 5.93 -16.70
N GLY A 497 31.05 6.42 -15.79
CA GLY A 497 31.61 7.77 -15.87
C GLY A 497 32.79 7.86 -16.83
N ASN A 498 32.60 8.53 -17.97
CA ASN A 498 33.57 8.59 -19.07
C ASN A 498 34.45 9.85 -19.08
N GLY A 499 34.12 10.84 -18.25
CA GLY A 499 34.83 12.10 -18.08
C GLY A 499 35.80 12.12 -16.88
N TYR A 500 35.59 13.09 -15.99
CA TYR A 500 36.31 13.31 -14.74
C TYR A 500 35.39 13.02 -13.54
N LEU A 501 35.95 12.54 -12.44
CA LEU A 501 35.25 12.49 -11.16
C LEU A 501 34.94 13.89 -10.64
N ALA A 502 35.87 14.82 -10.85
CA ALA A 502 35.65 16.19 -10.47
C ALA A 502 36.48 17.19 -11.29
N GLU A 503 36.02 18.43 -11.28
CA GLU A 503 36.76 19.60 -11.75
C GLU A 503 36.73 20.68 -10.67
N TRP A 504 37.88 21.24 -10.29
CA TRP A 504 37.87 22.40 -9.41
C TRP A 504 38.98 23.42 -9.69
N GLY A 505 38.69 24.65 -9.27
CA GLY A 505 39.58 25.80 -9.39
C GLY A 505 40.15 26.25 -8.04
N ASP A 506 40.71 27.45 -8.02
CA ASP A 506 41.20 28.09 -6.80
C ASP A 506 40.09 28.16 -5.73
N ASN A 507 40.45 27.91 -4.47
CA ASN A 507 39.54 27.90 -3.32
C ASN A 507 38.32 26.94 -3.44
N GLY A 508 38.31 26.07 -4.45
CA GLY A 508 37.38 24.95 -4.59
C GLY A 508 37.99 23.66 -4.06
N TYR A 509 37.18 22.85 -3.39
CA TYR A 509 37.64 21.61 -2.77
C TYR A 509 36.62 20.49 -2.95
N VAL A 510 37.04 19.40 -3.58
CA VAL A 510 36.21 18.21 -3.76
C VAL A 510 36.84 17.01 -3.05
N TYR A 511 36.04 16.37 -2.21
CA TYR A 511 36.45 15.25 -1.38
C TYR A 511 35.48 14.07 -1.55
N PHE A 512 36.00 12.89 -1.88
CA PHE A 512 35.21 11.65 -2.01
C PHE A 512 35.53 10.68 -0.86
N SER A 513 34.53 9.98 -0.30
CA SER A 513 34.79 8.92 0.69
C SER A 513 33.75 7.80 0.65
N GLY A 514 34.18 6.54 0.74
CA GLY A 514 33.26 5.39 0.71
C GLY A 514 32.46 5.28 -0.59
N VAL A 515 33.00 5.76 -1.71
CA VAL A 515 32.35 5.68 -3.03
C VAL A 515 32.85 4.47 -3.80
N THR A 516 31.94 3.70 -4.40
CA THR A 516 32.28 2.63 -5.34
C THR A 516 32.23 3.16 -6.77
N PHE A 517 33.27 2.85 -7.54
CA PHE A 517 33.40 3.23 -8.95
C PHE A 517 33.36 1.96 -9.81
N ASP A 518 32.42 1.90 -10.75
CA ASP A 518 32.30 0.80 -11.72
C ASP A 518 32.37 1.36 -13.15
N ASN A 519 33.18 0.76 -14.03
CA ASN A 519 33.40 1.27 -15.39
C ASN A 519 33.55 2.81 -15.48
N THR A 520 34.30 3.39 -14.54
CA THR A 520 34.39 4.86 -14.36
C THR A 520 35.83 5.29 -14.30
N LYS A 521 36.18 6.33 -15.08
CA LYS A 521 37.52 6.89 -15.10
C LYS A 521 37.80 7.66 -13.80
N GLN A 522 38.80 7.19 -13.06
CA GLN A 522 39.23 7.80 -11.80
C GLN A 522 40.32 8.84 -12.06
N GLN A 523 39.91 10.01 -12.53
CA GLN A 523 40.78 11.17 -12.75
C GLN A 523 39.99 12.44 -12.44
N HIS A 524 40.69 13.52 -12.14
CA HIS A 524 40.09 14.82 -11.87
C HIS A 524 40.92 15.94 -12.52
N ARG A 525 40.30 17.11 -12.67
CA ARG A 525 40.94 18.31 -13.21
C ARG A 525 41.06 19.38 -12.13
N TYR A 526 42.27 19.85 -11.88
CA TYR A 526 42.55 20.94 -10.96
C TYR A 526 43.23 22.08 -11.71
N ASN A 527 42.63 23.27 -11.74
CA ASN A 527 43.16 24.44 -12.48
C ASN A 527 43.62 24.09 -13.91
N GLY A 528 42.77 23.38 -14.65
CA GLY A 528 43.06 22.93 -16.02
C GLY A 528 43.98 21.71 -16.14
N THR A 529 44.66 21.29 -15.06
CA THR A 529 45.60 20.16 -15.05
C THR A 529 44.88 18.86 -14.71
N VAL A 530 45.06 17.82 -15.53
CA VAL A 530 44.46 16.50 -15.30
C VAL A 530 45.38 15.66 -14.40
N THR A 531 44.80 15.10 -13.34
CA THR A 531 45.47 14.25 -12.36
C THR A 531 44.73 12.92 -12.21
N SER A 532 45.47 11.81 -12.13
CA SER A 532 44.90 10.48 -11.90
C SER A 532 44.55 10.28 -10.42
N GLY A 533 43.49 9.53 -10.15
CA GLY A 533 43.03 9.18 -8.81
C GLY A 533 41.78 9.93 -8.34
N VAL A 534 41.26 9.46 -7.21
CA VAL A 534 40.06 9.96 -6.56
C VAL A 534 40.39 11.23 -5.75
N PRO A 535 39.64 12.34 -5.89
CA PRO A 535 39.87 13.57 -5.14
C PRO A 535 39.81 13.39 -3.61
N GLN A 536 40.78 13.96 -2.90
CA GLN A 536 40.89 13.98 -1.44
C GLN A 536 41.29 15.38 -0.95
N ALA A 537 40.60 16.42 -1.43
CA ALA A 537 40.89 17.79 -1.03
C ALA A 537 40.51 18.09 0.43
N GLU A 538 40.84 19.29 0.92
CA GLU A 538 40.31 19.81 2.19
C GLU A 538 38.78 19.68 2.23
N THR A 539 38.21 19.41 3.39
CA THR A 539 36.77 19.17 3.51
C THR A 539 36.25 19.62 4.87
N PHE A 540 34.93 19.74 4.99
CA PHE A 540 34.24 20.00 6.24
C PHE A 540 33.62 18.72 6.79
N ASN A 541 33.19 18.75 8.05
CA ASN A 541 32.42 17.67 8.66
C ASN A 541 30.98 18.15 8.86
N PRO A 542 29.96 17.45 8.29
CA PRO A 542 28.57 17.76 8.54
C PRO A 542 28.25 17.70 10.05
N SER A 543 27.46 18.64 10.55
CA SER A 543 27.09 18.74 11.97
C SER A 543 25.98 17.77 12.40
N TYR A 544 25.47 16.96 11.46
CA TYR A 544 24.34 16.05 11.64
C TYR A 544 24.70 14.61 11.30
N SER A 545 23.93 13.67 11.87
CA SER A 545 23.97 12.26 11.48
C SER A 545 23.00 11.98 10.33
N TRP A 546 23.28 10.94 9.56
CA TRP A 546 22.48 10.55 8.39
C TRP A 546 22.55 9.03 8.19
N GLU A 547 21.57 8.48 7.47
CA GLU A 547 21.47 7.05 7.21
C GLU A 547 22.43 6.61 6.11
N LYS A 548 23.41 5.76 6.45
CA LYS A 548 24.33 5.17 5.47
C LYS A 548 23.72 3.92 4.85
N ARG A 549 23.41 3.98 3.55
CA ARG A 549 22.98 2.79 2.79
C ARG A 549 24.16 1.86 2.53
N THR A 550 23.87 0.58 2.36
CA THR A 550 24.87 -0.38 1.85
C THR A 550 25.22 -0.01 0.41
N VAL A 551 26.43 0.51 0.18
CA VAL A 551 26.84 1.05 -1.12
C VAL A 551 26.67 0.05 -2.27
N ALA A 552 26.94 -1.23 -2.02
CA ALA A 552 26.79 -2.30 -3.02
C ALA A 552 25.33 -2.50 -3.48
N ASN A 553 24.34 -2.15 -2.65
CA ASN A 553 22.92 -2.30 -2.98
C ASN A 553 22.34 -1.06 -3.67
N ILE A 554 23.02 0.09 -3.61
CA ILE A 554 22.54 1.36 -4.20
C ILE A 554 22.11 1.19 -5.67
N PRO A 555 22.87 0.52 -6.56
CA PRO A 555 22.47 0.35 -7.96
C PRO A 555 21.14 -0.39 -8.18
N THR A 556 20.73 -1.24 -7.24
CA THR A 556 19.50 -2.04 -7.34
C THR A 556 18.36 -1.47 -6.52
N GLU A 557 18.64 -0.85 -5.38
CA GLU A 557 17.63 -0.32 -4.48
C GLU A 557 17.19 1.09 -4.89
N LEU A 558 18.15 2.00 -5.12
CA LEU A 558 17.86 3.42 -5.24
C LEU A 558 16.92 3.78 -6.40
N PRO A 559 17.02 3.19 -7.61
CA PRO A 559 16.07 3.42 -8.70
C PRO A 559 14.61 3.07 -8.37
N ASN A 560 14.35 2.29 -7.32
CA ASN A 560 13.00 1.94 -6.87
C ASN A 560 12.47 2.90 -5.79
N LEU A 561 13.30 3.81 -5.27
CA LEU A 561 13.00 4.72 -4.17
C LEU A 561 12.96 6.19 -4.59
N VAL A 562 13.69 6.55 -5.66
CA VAL A 562 13.71 7.91 -6.22
C VAL A 562 12.52 8.12 -7.16
N GLY A 563 12.06 9.37 -7.27
CA GLY A 563 11.04 9.74 -8.27
C GLY A 563 9.79 8.83 -8.24
N VAL A 564 9.51 8.20 -7.09
CA VAL A 564 8.37 7.27 -6.94
C VAL A 564 7.03 7.99 -7.02
N GLY A 565 7.07 9.32 -6.98
CA GLY A 565 6.00 10.23 -7.32
C GLY A 565 5.76 10.38 -8.82
N GLY A 566 5.37 11.60 -9.20
CA GLY A 566 4.83 11.90 -10.52
C GLY A 566 5.82 11.45 -11.60
N ARG A 567 5.32 10.83 -12.67
CA ARG A 567 6.16 10.30 -13.74
C ARG A 567 5.99 11.11 -15.01
N TYR A 568 7.10 11.52 -15.61
CA TYR A 568 7.07 12.00 -16.99
C TYR A 568 6.83 10.82 -17.94
N GLY A 569 5.88 10.99 -18.86
CA GLY A 569 5.64 10.04 -19.94
C GLY A 569 6.64 10.21 -21.09
N SER A 570 6.25 9.85 -22.30
CA SER A 570 7.00 10.25 -23.51
C SER A 570 6.81 11.74 -23.78
N MET A 571 7.82 12.39 -24.39
CA MET A 571 7.74 13.81 -24.72
C MET A 571 6.54 14.04 -25.67
N PRO A 572 5.55 14.87 -25.30
CA PRO A 572 4.42 15.13 -26.17
C PRO A 572 4.81 16.05 -27.33
N SER A 573 4.08 15.97 -28.45
CA SER A 573 4.29 16.89 -29.57
C SER A 573 4.12 18.35 -29.14
N TYR A 574 5.03 19.23 -29.58
CA TYR A 574 5.02 20.66 -29.22
C TYR A 574 3.80 21.44 -29.78
N ASN A 575 3.05 20.85 -30.71
CA ASN A 575 1.83 21.44 -31.27
C ASN A 575 0.53 21.14 -30.48
N GLN A 576 0.62 20.49 -29.31
CA GLN A 576 -0.56 20.22 -28.47
C GLN A 576 -1.18 21.51 -27.91
N ALA A 577 -2.51 21.53 -27.78
CA ALA A 577 -3.26 22.65 -27.19
C ALA A 577 -2.79 22.93 -25.74
N PHE A 578 -2.56 24.21 -25.44
CA PHE A 578 -2.02 24.71 -24.16
C PHE A 578 -3.09 24.79 -23.07
N GLY A 579 -2.65 24.82 -21.80
CA GLY A 579 -3.53 25.09 -20.64
C GLY A 579 -4.51 23.96 -20.30
N ILE A 580 -4.33 22.76 -20.85
CA ILE A 580 -5.16 21.60 -20.52
C ILE A 580 -4.52 20.88 -19.33
N SER A 581 -5.12 21.06 -18.15
CA SER A 581 -4.87 20.17 -17.01
C SER A 581 -5.75 18.92 -17.17
N LYS A 582 -5.15 17.77 -17.46
CA LYS A 582 -5.90 16.51 -17.58
C LYS A 582 -5.85 15.70 -16.29
N THR A 583 -7.02 15.25 -15.87
CA THR A 583 -7.26 14.36 -14.74
C THR A 583 -7.67 12.97 -15.24
N ALA A 584 -7.54 11.96 -14.38
CA ALA A 584 -7.96 10.61 -14.73
C ALA A 584 -9.46 10.54 -15.08
N ALA A 585 -9.86 9.60 -15.94
CA ALA A 585 -11.27 9.22 -16.03
C ALA A 585 -11.72 8.66 -14.68
N GLU A 586 -12.92 8.97 -14.19
CA GLU A 586 -13.46 8.37 -12.97
C GLU A 586 -14.52 7.32 -13.30
N VAL A 587 -14.59 6.25 -12.49
CA VAL A 587 -15.58 5.17 -12.63
C VAL A 587 -16.20 4.80 -11.31
N LYS A 588 -17.44 4.28 -11.36
CA LYS A 588 -18.16 3.71 -10.22
C LYS A 588 -18.65 2.31 -10.54
N MET A 589 -18.65 1.43 -9.53
CA MET A 589 -19.29 0.13 -9.61
C MET A 589 -20.81 0.30 -9.74
N SER A 590 -21.41 -0.37 -10.71
CA SER A 590 -22.87 -0.39 -10.93
C SER A 590 -23.49 -1.77 -10.64
N ALA A 591 -22.68 -2.82 -10.58
CA ALA A 591 -23.08 -4.15 -10.13
C ALA A 591 -21.87 -4.93 -9.56
N PRO A 592 -22.06 -5.76 -8.52
CA PRO A 592 -23.29 -5.95 -7.76
C PRO A 592 -23.63 -4.72 -6.88
N THR A 593 -24.87 -4.63 -6.42
CA THR A 593 -25.24 -3.65 -5.39
C THR A 593 -24.66 -4.06 -4.04
N ALA A 594 -24.37 -3.08 -3.18
CA ALA A 594 -23.83 -3.36 -1.84
C ALA A 594 -24.78 -4.26 -1.03
N GLY A 595 -24.24 -5.31 -0.44
CA GLY A 595 -24.99 -6.31 0.33
C GLY A 595 -25.74 -7.35 -0.50
N ALA A 596 -25.55 -7.39 -1.83
CA ALA A 596 -26.12 -8.44 -2.67
C ALA A 596 -25.70 -9.84 -2.19
N LYS A 597 -26.58 -10.82 -2.36
CA LYS A 597 -26.34 -12.22 -2.01
C LYS A 597 -26.39 -13.10 -3.25
N PHE A 598 -25.47 -14.06 -3.33
CA PHE A 598 -25.35 -15.03 -4.42
C PHE A 598 -25.17 -16.43 -3.83
N GLU A 599 -25.67 -17.46 -4.50
CA GLU A 599 -25.44 -18.85 -4.07
C GLU A 599 -24.07 -19.35 -4.55
N VAL A 600 -23.44 -20.29 -3.83
CA VAL A 600 -22.21 -20.95 -4.33
C VAL A 600 -22.47 -21.54 -5.73
N GLY A 601 -21.54 -21.28 -6.65
CA GLY A 601 -21.65 -21.71 -8.06
C GLY A 601 -22.40 -20.72 -8.96
N GLU A 602 -23.12 -19.74 -8.42
CA GLU A 602 -23.70 -18.64 -9.19
C GLU A 602 -22.60 -17.70 -9.72
N GLY A 603 -22.77 -17.20 -10.95
CA GLY A 603 -21.84 -16.27 -11.56
C GLY A 603 -22.16 -14.82 -11.22
N VAL A 604 -21.24 -14.13 -10.56
CA VAL A 604 -21.36 -12.72 -10.15
C VAL A 604 -20.87 -11.79 -11.27
N ALA A 605 -21.74 -10.88 -11.72
CA ALA A 605 -21.36 -9.85 -12.68
C ALA A 605 -20.79 -8.62 -11.98
N LEU A 606 -19.57 -8.24 -12.34
CA LEU A 606 -18.93 -6.99 -11.95
C LEU A 606 -19.06 -6.00 -13.11
N THR A 607 -19.70 -4.86 -12.88
CA THR A 607 -19.93 -3.84 -13.92
C THR A 607 -19.57 -2.47 -13.37
N ALA A 608 -18.95 -1.64 -14.21
CA ALA A 608 -18.62 -0.26 -13.88
C ALA A 608 -19.01 0.71 -14.99
N ALA A 609 -19.30 1.95 -14.61
CA ALA A 609 -19.64 3.03 -15.51
C ALA A 609 -18.76 4.26 -15.25
N LYS A 610 -18.46 5.03 -16.30
CA LYS A 610 -17.80 6.33 -16.18
C LYS A 610 -18.66 7.26 -15.34
N SER A 611 -18.09 7.89 -14.32
CA SER A 611 -18.80 8.84 -13.44
C SER A 611 -18.42 10.29 -13.69
N ALA A 612 -17.13 10.57 -13.91
CA ALA A 612 -16.59 11.92 -14.14
C ALA A 612 -15.20 11.85 -14.79
N GLY A 613 -14.42 12.94 -14.69
CA GLY A 613 -13.07 13.05 -15.26
C GLY A 613 -13.05 13.35 -16.77
N ASP A 614 -12.02 14.07 -17.21
CA ASP A 614 -11.81 14.44 -18.61
C ASP A 614 -11.08 13.35 -19.42
N GLY A 615 -10.41 12.40 -18.75
CA GLY A 615 -9.80 11.23 -19.36
C GLY A 615 -10.81 10.37 -20.16
N SER A 616 -10.37 9.88 -21.32
CA SER A 616 -11.08 8.85 -22.07
C SER A 616 -10.63 7.47 -21.61
N ILE A 617 -11.59 6.59 -21.31
CA ILE A 617 -11.34 5.24 -20.80
C ILE A 617 -10.60 4.41 -21.86
N LYS A 618 -9.43 3.86 -21.47
CA LYS A 618 -8.68 2.87 -22.24
C LYS A 618 -9.07 1.45 -21.82
N SER A 619 -9.17 1.21 -20.51
CA SER A 619 -9.55 -0.08 -19.93
C SER A 619 -10.08 0.08 -18.50
N ILE A 620 -10.89 -0.87 -18.06
CA ILE A 620 -11.28 -1.05 -16.65
C ILE A 620 -10.88 -2.46 -16.21
N ASP A 621 -10.05 -2.54 -15.17
CA ASP A 621 -9.69 -3.78 -14.49
C ASP A 621 -10.61 -3.99 -13.28
N PHE A 622 -11.18 -5.17 -13.14
CA PHE A 622 -12.03 -5.53 -12.01
C PHE A 622 -11.26 -6.39 -11.03
N TYR A 623 -11.42 -6.10 -9.74
CA TYR A 623 -10.76 -6.81 -8.65
C TYR A 623 -11.77 -7.32 -7.63
N ILE A 624 -11.49 -8.51 -7.07
CA ILE A 624 -12.10 -9.00 -5.82
C ILE A 624 -10.99 -9.14 -4.79
N GLY A 625 -11.09 -8.37 -3.71
CA GLY A 625 -9.93 -8.16 -2.84
C GLY A 625 -8.75 -7.61 -3.67
N ASN A 626 -7.57 -8.21 -3.54
CA ASN A 626 -6.38 -7.84 -4.32
C ASN A 626 -6.28 -8.55 -5.69
N ASP A 627 -7.14 -9.55 -5.94
CA ASP A 627 -7.03 -10.35 -7.15
C ASP A 627 -7.73 -9.66 -8.30
N LYS A 628 -7.01 -9.46 -9.39
CA LYS A 628 -7.59 -9.05 -10.65
C LYS A 628 -8.39 -10.22 -11.23
N VAL A 629 -9.71 -10.06 -11.31
CA VAL A 629 -10.62 -11.10 -11.82
C VAL A 629 -10.98 -10.92 -13.30
N GLY A 630 -10.70 -9.75 -13.88
CA GLY A 630 -10.80 -9.53 -15.33
C GLY A 630 -10.58 -8.08 -15.75
N SER A 631 -10.76 -7.83 -17.06
CA SER A 631 -10.64 -6.51 -17.69
C SER A 631 -11.72 -6.30 -18.74
N ALA A 632 -12.14 -5.05 -18.95
CA ALA A 632 -13.00 -4.63 -20.05
C ALA A 632 -12.41 -3.40 -20.76
N THR A 633 -12.46 -3.37 -22.10
CA THR A 633 -11.94 -2.28 -22.95
C THR A 633 -13.01 -1.55 -23.74
N ALA A 634 -14.27 -2.01 -23.69
CA ALA A 634 -15.41 -1.40 -24.35
C ALA A 634 -16.65 -1.43 -23.45
N ALA A 635 -17.57 -0.48 -23.67
CA ALA A 635 -18.85 -0.43 -22.98
C ALA A 635 -19.84 -1.48 -23.52
N PRO A 636 -20.69 -2.12 -22.69
CA PRO A 636 -20.72 -2.00 -21.23
C PRO A 636 -19.49 -2.66 -20.60
N TYR A 637 -18.80 -1.94 -19.71
CA TYR A 637 -17.59 -2.44 -19.07
C TYR A 637 -17.97 -3.44 -17.98
N SER A 638 -17.88 -4.73 -18.28
CA SER A 638 -18.34 -5.80 -17.39
C SER A 638 -17.47 -7.05 -17.49
N VAL A 639 -17.32 -7.74 -16.36
CA VAL A 639 -16.70 -9.07 -16.24
C VAL A 639 -17.64 -9.98 -15.43
N LYS A 640 -17.73 -11.26 -15.80
CA LYS A 640 -18.45 -12.27 -15.01
C LYS A 640 -17.46 -13.17 -14.29
N VAL A 641 -17.62 -13.31 -12.98
CA VAL A 641 -16.81 -14.16 -12.10
C VAL A 641 -17.65 -15.36 -11.68
N ASN A 642 -17.14 -16.57 -11.82
CA ASN A 642 -17.87 -17.79 -11.44
C ASN A 642 -17.13 -18.54 -10.33
N ASN A 643 -17.82 -19.48 -9.68
CA ASN A 643 -17.23 -20.41 -8.70
C ASN A 643 -16.57 -19.72 -7.50
N LEU A 644 -17.15 -18.61 -7.04
CA LEU A 644 -16.76 -18.02 -5.76
C LEU A 644 -17.20 -18.97 -4.62
N ALA A 645 -16.33 -19.15 -3.64
CA ALA A 645 -16.64 -19.92 -2.44
C ALA A 645 -17.59 -19.12 -1.52
N ALA A 646 -18.17 -19.78 -0.53
CA ALA A 646 -18.98 -19.09 0.47
C ALA A 646 -18.14 -18.06 1.26
N GLY A 647 -18.65 -16.84 1.41
CA GLY A 647 -18.01 -15.77 2.16
C GLY A 647 -18.43 -14.37 1.71
N VAL A 648 -17.89 -13.36 2.39
CA VAL A 648 -18.12 -11.95 2.04
C VAL A 648 -16.97 -11.45 1.18
N TYR A 649 -17.30 -10.86 0.05
CA TYR A 649 -16.38 -10.31 -0.93
C TYR A 649 -16.53 -8.80 -1.06
N SER A 650 -15.49 -8.18 -1.61
CA SER A 650 -15.43 -6.77 -1.94
C SER A 650 -14.89 -6.61 -3.36
N ALA A 651 -15.61 -5.90 -4.21
CA ALA A 651 -15.19 -5.65 -5.58
C ALA A 651 -14.93 -4.16 -5.84
N VAL A 652 -13.92 -3.88 -6.67
CA VAL A 652 -13.64 -2.55 -7.21
C VAL A 652 -13.38 -2.61 -8.72
N ALA A 653 -13.51 -1.46 -9.36
CA ALA A 653 -13.09 -1.21 -10.73
C ALA A 653 -11.95 -0.19 -10.76
N VAL A 654 -10.93 -0.47 -11.56
CA VAL A 654 -9.75 0.36 -11.74
C VAL A 654 -9.69 0.76 -13.20
N VAL A 655 -10.01 2.01 -13.47
CA VAL A 655 -9.93 2.56 -14.81
C VAL A 655 -8.52 3.03 -15.10
N THR A 656 -8.06 2.78 -16.32
CA THR A 656 -6.90 3.44 -16.91
C THR A 656 -7.37 4.23 -18.12
N ASP A 657 -6.97 5.49 -18.22
CA ASP A 657 -7.31 6.37 -19.32
C ASP A 657 -6.26 6.31 -20.46
N ASN A 658 -6.51 7.01 -21.55
CA ASN A 658 -5.59 7.07 -22.69
C ASN A 658 -4.27 7.81 -22.42
N ASN A 659 -4.21 8.61 -21.36
CA ASN A 659 -2.99 9.30 -20.92
C ASN A 659 -2.18 8.46 -19.92
N GLY A 660 -2.67 7.26 -19.56
CA GLY A 660 -2.03 6.38 -18.57
C GLY A 660 -2.34 6.74 -17.11
N LEU A 661 -3.28 7.65 -16.87
CA LEU A 661 -3.77 7.98 -15.54
C LEU A 661 -4.77 6.92 -15.08
N SER A 662 -4.80 6.66 -13.78
CA SER A 662 -5.69 5.66 -13.19
C SER A 662 -6.64 6.27 -12.17
N HIS A 663 -7.80 5.64 -12.03
CA HIS A 663 -8.75 5.90 -10.95
C HIS A 663 -9.36 4.60 -10.50
N MET A 664 -9.74 4.55 -9.25
CA MET A 664 -10.35 3.43 -8.57
C MET A 664 -11.73 3.81 -8.06
N SER A 665 -12.71 2.98 -8.36
CA SER A 665 -14.05 3.14 -7.78
C SER A 665 -14.05 2.90 -6.27
N GLU A 666 -15.07 3.42 -5.60
CA GLU A 666 -15.47 2.86 -4.30
C GLU A 666 -15.71 1.35 -4.43
N PHE A 667 -15.47 0.62 -3.34
CA PHE A 667 -15.72 -0.81 -3.29
C PHE A 667 -17.19 -1.11 -3.02
N VAL A 668 -17.69 -2.21 -3.58
CA VAL A 668 -19.00 -2.77 -3.25
C VAL A 668 -18.79 -4.12 -2.57
N THR A 669 -19.45 -4.33 -1.43
CA THR A 669 -19.43 -5.64 -0.75
C THR A 669 -20.61 -6.49 -1.18
N PHE A 670 -20.41 -7.79 -1.28
CA PHE A 670 -21.46 -8.77 -1.54
C PHE A 670 -21.15 -10.08 -0.82
N GLU A 671 -22.14 -10.93 -0.62
CA GLU A 671 -22.02 -12.21 0.06
C GLU A 671 -22.28 -13.34 -0.94
N VAL A 672 -21.44 -14.36 -0.91
CA VAL A 672 -21.75 -15.67 -1.48
C VAL A 672 -22.13 -16.57 -0.32
N VAL A 673 -23.39 -16.98 -0.27
CA VAL A 673 -23.89 -17.83 0.81
C VAL A 673 -23.54 -19.29 0.52
N GLY A 674 -23.08 -20.01 1.55
CA GLY A 674 -22.78 -21.44 1.42
C GLY A 674 -24.04 -22.28 1.30
N GLU A 675 -23.90 -23.48 0.74
CA GLU A 675 -24.99 -24.47 0.71
C GLU A 675 -25.49 -24.74 2.15
N SER A 676 -26.79 -24.59 2.40
CA SER A 676 -27.36 -24.99 3.69
C SER A 676 -27.53 -26.50 3.69
N TYR A 677 -26.75 -27.23 4.50
CA TYR A 677 -26.98 -28.66 4.71
C TYR A 677 -28.04 -28.88 5.78
N PRO A 678 -28.95 -29.86 5.59
CA PRO A 678 -29.86 -30.29 6.64
C PRO A 678 -29.06 -30.76 7.87
N GLU A 679 -29.41 -30.26 9.05
CA GLU A 679 -28.88 -30.78 10.31
C GLU A 679 -30.01 -31.14 11.27
N VAL A 680 -29.78 -32.14 12.12
CA VAL A 680 -30.73 -32.60 13.15
C VAL A 680 -30.03 -32.71 14.51
N THR A 681 -30.51 -31.92 15.47
CA THR A 681 -29.95 -31.83 16.83
C THR A 681 -30.93 -32.36 17.86
N LYS A 682 -30.49 -33.27 18.72
CA LYS A 682 -31.32 -33.85 19.79
C LYS A 682 -31.61 -32.81 20.87
N CYS A 683 -32.85 -32.80 21.38
CA CYS A 683 -33.30 -32.01 22.52
C CYS A 683 -34.22 -32.85 23.45
N GLY A 684 -34.69 -32.25 24.55
CA GLY A 684 -35.55 -32.93 25.54
C GLY A 684 -34.79 -33.87 26.48
N GLY A 685 -35.50 -34.43 27.47
CA GLY A 685 -34.88 -35.17 28.58
C GLY A 685 -34.58 -36.66 28.29
N GLY A 686 -35.36 -37.29 27.41
CA GLY A 686 -35.22 -38.72 27.10
C GLY A 686 -34.07 -39.06 26.18
N SER A 687 -33.46 -40.22 26.38
CA SER A 687 -32.43 -40.76 25.47
C SER A 687 -33.02 -41.14 24.10
N SER A 688 -32.23 -41.09 23.04
CA SER A 688 -32.62 -41.65 21.72
C SER A 688 -32.53 -43.17 21.69
N SER A 689 -31.99 -43.78 22.75
CA SER A 689 -32.01 -45.21 22.99
C SER A 689 -32.63 -45.49 24.36
N GLN A 690 -33.82 -46.08 24.40
CA GLN A 690 -34.56 -46.36 25.64
C GLN A 690 -34.98 -47.84 25.69
N SER A 691 -34.92 -48.43 26.88
CA SER A 691 -35.43 -49.77 27.15
C SER A 691 -36.50 -49.68 28.24
N ILE A 692 -37.72 -50.09 27.93
CA ILE A 692 -38.90 -49.99 28.81
C ILE A 692 -39.73 -51.27 28.74
N ASN A 693 -40.67 -51.45 29.66
CA ASN A 693 -41.65 -52.54 29.55
C ASN A 693 -42.84 -52.11 28.68
N LEU A 694 -43.54 -53.08 28.10
CA LEU A 694 -44.78 -52.85 27.38
C LEU A 694 -45.82 -52.19 28.31
N GLY A 695 -46.38 -51.06 27.87
CA GLY A 695 -47.32 -50.27 28.67
C GLY A 695 -46.68 -49.15 29.53
N ASP A 696 -45.36 -49.11 29.67
CA ASP A 696 -44.66 -47.97 30.28
C ASP A 696 -44.49 -46.83 29.26
N SER A 697 -44.57 -45.57 29.72
CA SER A 697 -44.29 -44.42 28.85
C SER A 697 -42.78 -44.26 28.63
N ILE A 698 -42.38 -43.83 27.44
CA ILE A 698 -41.00 -43.38 27.24
C ILE A 698 -40.75 -42.08 28.02
N THR A 699 -39.48 -41.80 28.30
CA THR A 699 -39.11 -40.42 28.66
C THR A 699 -39.12 -39.59 27.39
N ASP A 700 -39.93 -38.54 27.34
CA ASP A 700 -40.08 -37.69 26.16
C ASP A 700 -38.77 -37.04 25.72
N PHE A 701 -38.58 -36.94 24.41
CA PHE A 701 -37.43 -36.27 23.82
C PHE A 701 -37.82 -35.63 22.49
N CYS A 702 -36.92 -34.84 21.93
CA CYS A 702 -37.17 -34.17 20.67
C CYS A 702 -35.92 -34.09 19.80
N TYR A 703 -36.13 -33.64 18.58
CA TYR A 703 -35.09 -33.16 17.69
C TYR A 703 -35.48 -31.81 17.11
N THR A 704 -34.52 -30.93 16.94
CA THR A 704 -34.65 -29.68 16.18
C THR A 704 -33.86 -29.80 14.89
N TRP A 705 -34.23 -29.03 13.86
CA TRP A 705 -33.52 -29.06 12.59
C TRP A 705 -33.31 -27.66 11.99
N THR A 706 -32.29 -27.56 11.14
CA THR A 706 -31.94 -26.38 10.34
C THR A 706 -31.60 -26.82 8.92
N GLY A 707 -31.68 -25.91 7.94
CA GLY A 707 -31.26 -26.18 6.55
C GLY A 707 -32.10 -27.21 5.78
N ALA A 708 -33.26 -27.61 6.30
CA ALA A 708 -34.13 -28.64 5.71
C ALA A 708 -35.54 -28.11 5.43
N GLU A 709 -36.09 -28.47 4.28
CA GLU A 709 -37.45 -28.15 3.86
C GLU A 709 -38.47 -29.13 4.43
N THR A 710 -38.07 -30.40 4.58
CA THR A 710 -38.92 -31.48 5.09
C THR A 710 -38.23 -32.26 6.21
N VAL A 711 -39.03 -32.80 7.13
CA VAL A 711 -38.57 -33.74 8.15
C VAL A 711 -39.51 -34.94 8.22
N LYS A 712 -38.96 -36.13 8.40
CA LYS A 712 -39.70 -37.39 8.47
C LYS A 712 -39.19 -38.25 9.63
N VAL A 713 -40.10 -38.86 10.38
CA VAL A 713 -39.77 -39.84 11.43
C VAL A 713 -40.36 -41.20 11.08
N GLU A 714 -39.55 -42.25 11.15
CA GLU A 714 -39.94 -43.61 10.78
C GLU A 714 -39.38 -44.63 11.76
N GLY A 715 -40.06 -45.77 11.90
CA GLY A 715 -39.56 -46.93 12.65
C GLY A 715 -39.77 -46.88 14.17
N LEU A 716 -40.65 -46.00 14.66
CA LEU A 716 -41.10 -46.00 16.06
C LEU A 716 -42.21 -47.05 16.28
N PRO A 717 -42.33 -47.65 17.49
CA PRO A 717 -43.39 -48.61 17.81
C PRO A 717 -44.78 -47.96 17.84
N LYS A 718 -45.83 -48.75 17.60
CA LYS A 718 -47.22 -48.31 17.82
C LYS A 718 -47.41 -47.77 19.24
N GLY A 719 -48.19 -46.70 19.37
CA GLY A 719 -48.45 -46.02 20.64
C GLY A 719 -47.47 -44.88 20.98
N ILE A 720 -46.35 -44.77 20.25
CA ILE A 720 -45.49 -43.58 20.30
C ILE A 720 -46.02 -42.52 19.33
N ILE A 721 -46.09 -41.29 19.82
CA ILE A 721 -46.60 -40.10 19.13
C ILE A 721 -45.42 -39.25 18.68
N THR A 722 -45.44 -38.84 17.41
CA THR A 722 -44.52 -37.87 16.83
C THR A 722 -45.28 -36.59 16.48
N ASP A 723 -44.93 -35.49 17.13
CA ASP A 723 -45.49 -34.16 16.82
C ASP A 723 -44.44 -33.33 16.07
N ILE A 724 -44.74 -32.95 14.82
CA ILE A 724 -43.84 -32.19 13.95
C ILE A 724 -44.32 -30.75 13.89
N ASP A 725 -43.62 -29.88 14.61
CA ASP A 725 -43.83 -28.44 14.59
C ASP A 725 -42.92 -27.79 13.53
N ASN A 726 -43.50 -27.51 12.36
CA ASN A 726 -42.81 -26.88 11.24
C ASN A 726 -42.49 -25.40 11.47
N ALA A 727 -43.20 -24.73 12.38
CA ALA A 727 -42.97 -23.31 12.71
C ALA A 727 -41.73 -23.17 13.60
N ASN A 728 -41.62 -24.02 14.62
CA ASN A 728 -40.47 -24.05 15.54
C ASN A 728 -39.35 -25.01 15.13
N LYS A 729 -39.46 -25.65 13.95
CA LYS A 729 -38.50 -26.62 13.41
C LYS A 729 -38.13 -27.70 14.42
N LYS A 730 -39.14 -28.32 15.04
CA LYS A 730 -38.98 -29.29 16.13
C LYS A 730 -39.89 -30.52 15.96
N VAL A 731 -39.33 -31.72 16.15
CA VAL A 731 -40.08 -32.97 16.27
C VAL A 731 -40.04 -33.45 17.71
N SER A 732 -41.18 -33.60 18.35
CA SER A 732 -41.31 -34.15 19.70
C SER A 732 -41.76 -35.61 19.63
N ILE A 733 -41.12 -36.48 20.41
CA ILE A 733 -41.36 -37.93 20.47
C ILE A 733 -41.74 -38.28 21.91
N SER A 734 -42.96 -38.78 22.10
CA SER A 734 -43.58 -39.04 23.40
C SER A 734 -44.55 -40.22 23.34
N GLY A 735 -45.03 -40.69 24.50
CA GLY A 735 -46.14 -41.64 24.58
C GLY A 735 -45.78 -43.03 25.12
N THR A 736 -46.68 -44.00 24.91
CA THR A 736 -46.65 -45.32 25.55
C THR A 736 -46.74 -46.40 24.47
N PRO A 737 -45.71 -47.23 24.25
CA PRO A 737 -45.77 -48.29 23.25
C PRO A 737 -46.85 -49.32 23.56
N THR A 738 -47.56 -49.77 22.53
CA THR A 738 -48.61 -50.80 22.60
C THR A 738 -48.20 -52.11 21.93
N GLU A 739 -46.93 -52.25 21.55
CA GLU A 739 -46.35 -53.49 21.00
C GLU A 739 -44.94 -53.71 21.53
N ALA A 740 -44.59 -54.97 21.80
CA ALA A 740 -43.27 -55.37 22.27
C ALA A 740 -42.34 -55.68 21.10
N GLY A 741 -41.04 -55.45 21.29
CA GLY A 741 -40.02 -55.64 20.26
C GLY A 741 -38.87 -54.65 20.34
N GLU A 742 -37.97 -54.75 19.37
CA GLU A 742 -36.89 -53.80 19.19
C GLU A 742 -37.14 -52.92 17.95
N PHE A 743 -37.30 -51.61 18.16
CA PHE A 743 -37.69 -50.65 17.14
C PHE A 743 -36.55 -49.68 16.89
N ALA A 744 -35.85 -49.84 15.76
CA ALA A 744 -34.88 -48.87 15.30
C ALA A 744 -35.59 -47.77 14.52
N PHE A 745 -35.52 -46.53 15.02
CA PHE A 745 -36.16 -45.39 14.38
C PHE A 745 -35.15 -44.43 13.75
N LYS A 746 -35.61 -43.65 12.77
CA LYS A 746 -34.84 -42.62 12.08
C LYS A 746 -35.61 -41.31 12.03
N VAL A 747 -34.89 -40.20 12.21
CA VAL A 747 -35.35 -38.84 11.92
C VAL A 747 -34.52 -38.32 10.76
N SER A 748 -35.17 -38.10 9.63
CA SER A 748 -34.55 -37.66 8.37
C SER A 748 -34.99 -36.23 8.07
N ALA A 749 -34.04 -35.32 7.95
CA ALA A 749 -34.27 -33.94 7.50
C ALA A 749 -33.67 -33.77 6.11
N SER A 750 -34.46 -33.27 5.15
CA SER A 750 -34.11 -33.22 3.74
C SER A 750 -34.38 -31.85 3.12
N ASN A 751 -33.53 -31.45 2.19
CA ASN A 751 -33.78 -30.40 1.19
C ASN A 751 -33.68 -31.00 -0.22
N ASN A 752 -33.71 -30.16 -1.26
CA ASN A 752 -33.71 -30.63 -2.65
C ASN A 752 -32.41 -31.38 -3.06
N ASP A 753 -31.31 -31.16 -2.35
CA ASP A 753 -29.98 -31.65 -2.75
C ASP A 753 -29.39 -32.70 -1.79
N SER A 754 -29.89 -32.79 -0.56
CA SER A 754 -29.29 -33.64 0.48
C SER A 754 -30.26 -34.06 1.59
N THR A 755 -29.88 -35.09 2.35
CA THR A 755 -30.66 -35.61 3.50
C THR A 755 -29.74 -35.98 4.65
N PHE A 756 -30.04 -35.50 5.84
CA PHE A 756 -29.35 -35.85 7.08
C PHE A 756 -30.23 -36.74 7.95
N VAL A 757 -29.64 -37.79 8.52
CA VAL A 757 -30.37 -38.82 9.28
C VAL A 757 -29.78 -39.01 10.67
N LYS A 758 -30.64 -38.92 11.70
CA LYS A 758 -30.34 -39.37 13.07
C LYS A 758 -31.12 -40.63 13.40
N SER A 759 -30.44 -41.62 13.94
CA SER A 759 -31.05 -42.89 14.34
C SER A 759 -31.14 -43.02 15.85
N GLY A 760 -32.10 -43.81 16.31
CA GLY A 760 -32.27 -44.22 17.71
C GLY A 760 -32.90 -45.60 17.81
N LYS A 761 -33.11 -46.09 19.03
CA LYS A 761 -33.68 -47.41 19.31
C LYS A 761 -34.63 -47.40 20.51
N ILE A 762 -35.82 -47.93 20.37
CA ILE A 762 -36.72 -48.19 21.51
C ILE A 762 -36.86 -49.70 21.65
N VAL A 763 -36.49 -50.23 22.82
CA VAL A 763 -36.68 -51.64 23.17
C VAL A 763 -37.84 -51.73 24.14
N VAL A 764 -38.89 -52.43 23.74
CA VAL A 764 -40.11 -52.63 24.54
C VAL A 764 -40.18 -54.10 24.92
N SER A 765 -39.96 -54.41 26.19
CA SER A 765 -40.02 -55.78 26.72
C SER A 765 -41.42 -56.10 27.21
N ASP A 766 -42.03 -57.20 26.77
CA ASP A 766 -43.30 -57.67 27.33
C ASP A 766 -43.02 -58.45 28.63
N PRO A 767 -43.42 -57.94 29.81
CA PRO A 767 -43.23 -58.65 31.06
C PRO A 767 -44.13 -59.89 31.19
N GLU A 768 -45.24 -60.00 30.45
CA GLU A 768 -46.13 -61.17 30.46
C GLU A 768 -45.64 -62.30 29.53
N GLN A 769 -44.85 -61.98 28.49
CA GLN A 769 -44.16 -63.00 27.68
C GLN A 769 -42.91 -63.60 28.34
N LYS A 770 -42.44 -63.06 29.48
CA LYS A 770 -41.30 -63.62 30.21
C LYS A 770 -41.55 -65.01 30.78
N ASP A 771 -42.82 -65.40 30.98
CA ASP A 771 -43.19 -66.73 31.48
C ASP A 771 -43.54 -67.75 30.39
N ALA A 772 -43.56 -67.36 29.11
CA ALA A 772 -43.86 -68.25 27.99
C ALA A 772 -42.62 -68.78 27.22
N ILE A 773 -41.40 -68.40 27.60
CA ILE A 773 -40.15 -68.93 27.02
C ILE A 773 -39.24 -69.45 28.14
N ARG A 774 -39.73 -70.45 28.88
CA ARG A 774 -38.89 -71.41 29.63
C ARG A 774 -38.94 -72.78 28.97
N SER A 775 -38.44 -72.87 27.73
CA SER A 775 -37.76 -74.09 27.27
C SER A 775 -36.95 -73.80 26.01
N ILE A 776 -35.68 -74.21 26.04
CA ILE A 776 -34.72 -74.28 24.94
C ILE A 776 -33.99 -72.97 24.59
N ALA A 777 -32.97 -72.65 25.38
CA ALA A 777 -31.66 -72.24 24.85
C ALA A 777 -30.59 -72.49 25.93
N THR A 778 -29.95 -73.64 25.83
CA THR A 778 -28.78 -74.05 26.60
C THR A 778 -27.70 -72.97 26.55
N VAL A 779 -27.20 -72.56 27.72
CA VAL A 779 -25.99 -71.76 27.85
C VAL A 779 -24.83 -72.60 27.32
N GLY A 780 -24.35 -72.29 26.11
CA GLY A 780 -23.13 -72.88 25.56
C GLY A 780 -21.91 -72.38 26.32
N THR A 781 -21.29 -73.27 27.10
CA THR A 781 -19.99 -73.05 27.73
C THR A 781 -18.86 -73.17 26.70
N GLU A 782 -17.67 -72.63 26.98
CA GLU A 782 -16.48 -72.60 26.09
C GLU A 782 -15.97 -73.98 25.61
N ALA A 783 -16.63 -75.10 25.96
CA ALA A 783 -16.15 -76.46 25.75
C ALA A 783 -16.32 -77.03 24.32
N GLU A 784 -16.96 -76.32 23.39
CA GLU A 784 -17.30 -76.84 22.04
C GLU A 784 -16.62 -76.09 20.87
N ALA A 785 -15.56 -75.32 21.13
CA ALA A 785 -14.84 -74.59 20.07
C ALA A 785 -13.69 -75.43 19.49
N HIS A 786 -13.71 -75.64 18.15
CA HIS A 786 -12.74 -76.48 17.44
C HIS A 786 -11.63 -75.68 16.74
N PHE A 787 -11.76 -74.36 16.59
CA PHE A 787 -10.74 -73.51 15.98
C PHE A 787 -10.86 -72.06 16.49
N TYR A 788 -9.72 -71.45 16.80
CA TYR A 788 -9.60 -70.09 17.33
C TYR A 788 -8.83 -69.21 16.36
N ARG A 789 -9.26 -67.96 16.19
CA ARG A 789 -8.48 -66.88 15.55
C ARG A 789 -8.53 -65.63 16.42
N ILE A 790 -7.39 -64.96 16.58
CA ILE A 790 -7.27 -63.75 17.42
C ILE A 790 -6.70 -62.62 16.58
N PHE A 791 -7.27 -61.44 16.69
CA PHE A 791 -6.84 -60.23 15.97
C PHE A 791 -6.63 -59.06 16.93
N ASP A 792 -5.79 -58.11 16.52
CA ASP A 792 -5.80 -56.76 17.13
C ASP A 792 -6.97 -55.91 16.61
N MET A 793 -7.16 -54.72 17.19
CA MET A 793 -8.25 -53.82 16.82
C MET A 793 -8.15 -53.25 15.40
N GLN A 794 -7.01 -53.39 14.74
CA GLN A 794 -6.81 -53.02 13.34
C GLN A 794 -7.04 -54.20 12.38
N GLY A 795 -7.43 -55.37 12.90
CA GLY A 795 -7.75 -56.56 12.12
C GLY A 795 -6.54 -57.41 11.71
N ARG A 796 -5.36 -57.18 12.30
CA ARG A 796 -4.17 -57.99 12.02
C ARG A 796 -4.21 -59.30 12.81
N PRO A 797 -3.94 -60.47 12.20
CA PRO A 797 -3.99 -61.75 12.89
C PRO A 797 -2.82 -61.90 13.88
N LEU A 798 -3.15 -62.23 15.13
CA LEU A 798 -2.21 -62.45 16.23
C LEU A 798 -2.07 -63.93 16.60
N PHE A 799 -3.09 -64.76 16.35
CA PHE A 799 -3.05 -66.21 16.60
C PHE A 799 -4.10 -66.97 15.77
N SER A 800 -3.80 -68.21 15.36
CA SER A 800 -4.80 -69.15 14.85
C SER A 800 -4.47 -70.60 15.19
N GLY A 801 -5.43 -71.39 15.68
CA GLY A 801 -5.20 -72.81 15.98
C GLY A 801 -6.41 -73.52 16.58
N GLU A 802 -6.37 -74.86 16.61
CA GLU A 802 -7.47 -75.72 17.10
C GLU A 802 -7.68 -75.67 18.62
N VAL A 803 -6.67 -75.20 19.36
CA VAL A 803 -6.70 -75.12 20.82
C VAL A 803 -6.44 -73.68 21.28
N LYS A 804 -7.17 -73.24 22.31
CA LYS A 804 -7.04 -71.91 22.92
C LYS A 804 -5.62 -71.73 23.49
N PRO A 805 -4.92 -70.61 23.20
CA PRO A 805 -3.58 -70.39 23.71
C PRO A 805 -3.61 -70.21 25.24
N SER A 806 -2.63 -70.79 25.94
CA SER A 806 -2.55 -70.78 27.41
C SER A 806 -2.28 -69.41 28.02
N LYS A 807 -1.76 -68.47 27.20
CA LYS A 807 -1.62 -67.05 27.55
C LYS A 807 -2.07 -66.19 26.36
N MET A 808 -2.86 -65.16 26.64
CA MET A 808 -3.31 -64.21 25.62
C MET A 808 -2.15 -63.30 25.17
N PRO A 809 -2.06 -62.95 23.87
CA PRO A 809 -1.10 -61.96 23.39
C PRO A 809 -1.32 -60.59 24.06
N ALA A 810 -0.25 -59.90 24.46
CA ALA A 810 -0.33 -58.63 25.16
C ALA A 810 -0.76 -57.49 24.21
N ALA A 811 -2.04 -57.11 24.24
CA ALA A 811 -2.61 -55.96 23.55
C ALA A 811 -3.83 -55.42 24.28
N ARG A 812 -4.01 -54.10 24.34
CA ARG A 812 -5.06 -53.43 25.17
C ARG A 812 -6.48 -53.95 24.92
N VAL A 813 -6.82 -54.30 23.69
CA VAL A 813 -8.10 -54.95 23.32
C VAL A 813 -7.84 -55.92 22.16
N VAL A 814 -8.35 -57.15 22.25
CA VAL A 814 -8.24 -58.19 21.21
C VAL A 814 -9.61 -58.72 20.80
N VAL A 815 -9.74 -59.15 19.54
CA VAL A 815 -10.93 -59.82 19.00
C VAL A 815 -10.65 -61.31 18.91
N VAL A 816 -11.48 -62.13 19.53
CA VAL A 816 -11.40 -63.60 19.44
C VAL A 816 -12.58 -64.12 18.62
N GLU A 817 -12.25 -64.82 17.54
CA GLU A 817 -13.16 -65.60 16.72
C GLU A 817 -13.06 -67.08 17.08
N MET A 818 -14.20 -67.72 17.25
CA MET A 818 -14.31 -69.16 17.46
C MET A 818 -15.24 -69.76 16.41
N THR A 819 -14.80 -70.85 15.77
CA THR A 819 -15.59 -71.61 14.81
C THR A 819 -16.06 -72.91 15.44
N LYS A 820 -17.37 -73.16 15.40
CA LYS A 820 -17.97 -74.43 15.85
C LYS A 820 -17.95 -75.48 14.74
N ALA A 821 -18.03 -76.76 15.11
CA ALA A 821 -18.34 -77.83 14.16
C ALA A 821 -19.73 -77.55 13.55
N GLY A 822 -19.77 -77.28 12.23
CA GLY A 822 -20.97 -76.78 11.54
C GLY A 822 -20.84 -75.36 10.95
N GLY A 823 -19.71 -74.67 11.17
CA GLY A 823 -19.33 -73.48 10.38
C GLY A 823 -19.84 -72.13 10.90
N SER A 824 -20.64 -72.10 11.96
CA SER A 824 -21.06 -70.84 12.61
C SER A 824 -19.90 -70.20 13.40
N VAL A 825 -19.63 -68.92 13.12
CA VAL A 825 -18.54 -68.13 13.74
C VAL A 825 -19.10 -67.21 14.84
N ILE A 826 -18.46 -67.20 16.00
CA ILE A 826 -18.77 -66.31 17.12
C ILE A 826 -17.59 -65.36 17.35
N ARG A 827 -17.86 -64.05 17.44
CA ARG A 827 -16.87 -63.01 17.74
C ARG A 827 -17.04 -62.46 19.14
N ARG A 828 -15.93 -62.32 19.88
CA ARG A 828 -15.92 -61.70 21.21
C ARG A 828 -14.77 -60.70 21.33
N TYR A 829 -15.06 -59.54 21.90
CA TYR A 829 -14.06 -58.51 22.20
C TYR A 829 -13.62 -58.67 23.66
N ILE A 830 -12.31 -58.78 23.88
CA ILE A 830 -11.74 -58.94 25.22
C ILE A 830 -10.72 -57.83 25.45
N GLN A 831 -10.93 -57.05 26.50
CA GLN A 831 -9.96 -56.07 26.99
C GLN A 831 -9.01 -56.77 27.95
N THR A 832 -7.74 -56.94 27.57
CA THR A 832 -6.74 -57.51 28.49
C THR A 832 -6.20 -56.39 29.37
N ARG A 833 -6.07 -56.63 30.68
CA ARG A 833 -5.43 -55.67 31.59
C ARG A 833 -3.92 -55.78 31.50
#